data_AF-A0A940UIV2-F1
#
_entry.id   AF-A0A940UIV2-F1
#
_cell.length_a   1.000
_cell.length_b   1.000
_cell.length_c   1.000
_cell.angle_alpha   90.00
_cell.angle_beta   90.00
_cell.angle_gamma   90.00
#
_symmetry.space_group_name_H-M   'P 1'
#
loop_
_entity.id
_entity.type
_entity.pdbx_description
1 polymer ?
#
loop_
_entity_poly.entity_id
_entity_poly.type
_entity_poly.pdbx_seq_one_letter_code
_entity_poly.pdbx_strand_id
1 'polypeptide(L)'
;MKTCNKVALVFLSVLSVFSVFFSLNSIAFAAQDNPKDNPKKIELNGFVIDVTKTEADDTRIVVGKEKDKNKKWIVQFTGPINETNKEQLLATGCRIGDYIPEFAFIVAMDEETKKKVEELPFIEGVVKYKPEYKIEKSLWEKVSKKEITTFHIRADSHENLPVLLSAVLKAKGEILHVGRDVARVKIDPGTISKIADLEEALWIEGALDLKLLNDTSKWTIQTYVPGYTKIWDKGLRGERQLVGIGDTGLDHDMPWFRDASGAPIGPTHRKIAGYTSFADDYDGDFGHGTHVAGTVGGNRTPVDGGSDANGMAPLSKFFIQDLSPGEESYVYPPSDLGLMFITPYYAGARIHTNSWGASANIYDTYARTADLFMWERKDFLALFANGNAGGEGGTEATVGTPATSKNAVSVGATENGLYAENMAPFSSNGPTVDGRIKPTVTAPGVNIFSADSDGIRNSGNSGTVAMSGTSMATPTVAGAAALVRQYYEDGYWPNGSANTADAFEPSAALIKATLINSAQDMTGAYTDAPIPSTGQGWGRINLSNTLHFFGDNKILDVVDAAGGLVTNATWSRTYFSTGNQALKVTLVWSDYPAAEGASIMLVNDLDLTVTDPDGIIYRGNVFQNGASGCGGSADRLNVEEQVLIPASSRSGNYAVTVTGHNVPYGPQPFAVVVTGAVNITSAGFIYLDKTSYGGSDTIKITVGDRDLNLDTSVAETVAVHIKSSTTEPAGETVLLVESGQNTGMFTGSIATRSGVALSGDGYLGVAEGDTITVTYDDFDDGTGKAAFPSVFAHADLTPPLISAITHSVGQDYATIAWTANEAAAATLNYGETSALGASRSDPWLMTSQSVTIRNLKENITYYYEVTSTDEAGNVGRDNNGGTLYTFTTLNLPPNLTVYSSNYTNTYQPDTMIYGTATDPSGVAQVSVNGTPASYRTSDGYYERTVPLLMGENLFTVVATD
;
A
#
# COMPACT_ATOMS: atom_id res chain seq x y z
N MET A 1 37.74 6.99 16.85
CA MET A 1 36.72 6.82 17.92
C MET A 1 36.43 8.09 18.76
N LYS A 2 37.03 9.27 18.53
CA LYS A 2 36.74 10.49 19.33
C LYS A 2 36.21 11.71 18.54
N THR A 3 35.71 11.50 17.33
CA THR A 3 35.22 12.60 16.47
C THR A 3 33.73 12.52 16.10
N CYS A 4 33.00 11.45 16.43
CA CYS A 4 31.59 11.29 16.01
C CYS A 4 30.53 12.05 16.82
N ASN A 5 30.86 12.66 17.97
CA ASN A 5 29.85 13.22 18.89
C ASN A 5 29.55 14.72 18.73
N LYS A 6 29.79 15.33 17.56
CA LYS A 6 29.67 16.79 17.39
C LYS A 6 28.57 17.31 16.47
N VAL A 7 27.68 16.47 15.93
CA VAL A 7 26.58 16.94 15.06
C VAL A 7 25.18 16.83 15.69
N ALA A 8 25.03 16.30 16.91
CA ALA A 8 23.73 16.10 17.55
C ALA A 8 23.44 17.04 18.76
N LEU A 9 23.89 18.31 18.73
CA LEU A 9 23.64 19.23 19.85
C LEU A 9 23.41 20.69 19.42
N VAL A 10 22.32 20.94 18.71
CA VAL A 10 21.66 22.26 18.68
C VAL A 10 20.16 22.01 18.61
N PHE A 11 19.48 21.85 19.74
CA PHE A 11 18.04 22.13 19.95
C PHE A 11 17.66 21.71 21.38
N LEU A 12 17.97 22.54 22.37
CA LEU A 12 17.32 22.50 23.69
C LEU A 12 17.64 23.76 24.49
N SER A 13 16.83 24.80 24.30
CA SER A 13 16.62 25.85 25.30
C SER A 13 15.43 26.71 24.88
N VAL A 14 14.28 26.48 25.51
CA VAL A 14 13.39 27.49 26.14
C VAL A 14 12.22 26.71 26.73
N LEU A 15 12.13 26.63 28.07
CA LEU A 15 10.90 26.80 28.87
C LEU A 15 11.16 26.33 30.31
N SER A 16 11.66 27.25 31.12
CA SER A 16 11.53 27.21 32.57
C SER A 16 10.59 28.33 32.98
N VAL A 17 9.57 27.99 33.77
CA VAL A 17 8.80 28.78 34.76
C VAL A 17 7.33 28.40 34.64
N PHE A 18 6.85 27.53 35.53
CA PHE A 18 5.72 27.81 36.42
C PHE A 18 5.56 26.61 37.38
N SER A 19 5.92 26.85 38.63
CA SER A 19 5.61 25.98 39.76
C SER A 19 4.56 26.67 40.64
N VAL A 20 3.85 25.85 41.41
CA VAL A 20 2.99 26.16 42.57
C VAL A 20 1.48 26.27 42.28
N PHE A 21 0.75 25.18 42.56
CA PHE A 21 -0.34 25.07 43.55
C PHE A 21 -1.16 23.78 43.29
N PHE A 22 -1.05 22.77 44.15
CA PHE A 22 -2.14 22.28 45.00
C PHE A 22 -1.77 21.01 45.79
N SER A 23 -2.28 21.00 47.01
CA SER A 23 -2.08 20.09 48.13
C SER A 23 -2.82 18.76 48.02
N LEU A 24 -2.22 17.72 48.63
CA LEU A 24 -2.82 16.60 49.37
C LEU A 24 -4.28 16.21 49.04
N ASN A 25 -4.43 15.09 48.35
CA ASN A 25 -5.43 14.08 48.69
C ASN A 25 -4.89 12.69 48.30
N SER A 26 -4.41 11.96 49.30
CA SER A 26 -4.10 10.54 49.22
C SER A 26 -5.40 9.75 49.09
N ILE A 27 -5.69 9.26 47.89
CA ILE A 27 -6.62 8.16 47.67
C ILE A 27 -5.77 6.92 47.43
N ALA A 28 -5.88 5.95 48.32
CA ALA A 28 -5.25 4.65 48.16
C ALA A 28 -5.80 3.99 46.88
N PHE A 29 -4.95 3.77 45.89
CA PHE A 29 -5.24 2.81 44.84
C PHE A 29 -5.15 1.41 45.45
N ALA A 30 -6.27 0.70 45.48
CA ALA A 30 -6.27 -0.73 45.72
C ALA A 30 -5.47 -1.41 44.61
N ALA A 31 -4.57 -2.31 44.97
CA ALA A 31 -3.85 -3.15 44.03
C ALA A 31 -4.84 -3.93 43.16
N GLN A 32 -4.68 -3.83 41.84
CA GLN A 32 -5.45 -4.61 40.89
C GLN A 32 -4.71 -5.94 40.70
N ASP A 33 -5.26 -7.02 41.26
CA ASP A 33 -4.73 -8.39 41.12
C ASP A 33 -4.62 -8.77 39.63
N ASN A 34 -3.41 -9.10 39.18
CA ASN A 34 -3.15 -9.61 37.83
C ASN A 34 -3.51 -11.12 37.78
N PRO A 35 -4.40 -11.59 36.88
CA PRO A 35 -4.85 -12.98 36.86
C PRO A 35 -3.75 -14.01 36.57
N LYS A 36 -2.59 -13.62 36.02
CA LYS A 36 -1.45 -14.51 35.78
C LYS A 36 -0.82 -15.13 37.04
N ASP A 37 -1.14 -14.61 38.24
CA ASP A 37 -0.61 -15.11 39.51
C ASP A 37 -1.61 -15.98 40.30
N ASN A 38 -2.80 -16.28 39.76
CA ASN A 38 -3.81 -17.10 40.44
C ASN A 38 -4.35 -18.23 39.53
N PRO A 39 -4.02 -19.51 39.79
CA PRO A 39 -4.37 -20.64 38.92
C PRO A 39 -5.87 -20.93 38.80
N LYS A 40 -6.72 -20.22 39.56
CA LYS A 40 -8.18 -20.38 39.61
C LYS A 40 -8.95 -19.34 38.81
N LYS A 41 -8.26 -18.47 38.06
CA LYS A 41 -8.87 -17.41 37.27
C LYS A 41 -8.61 -17.61 35.78
N ILE A 42 -9.61 -17.34 34.96
CA ILE A 42 -9.53 -17.30 33.49
C ILE A 42 -9.99 -15.94 32.99
N GLU A 43 -9.49 -15.50 31.83
CA GLU A 43 -9.98 -14.29 31.18
C GLU A 43 -10.78 -14.64 29.92
N LEU A 44 -12.02 -14.16 29.85
CA LEU A 44 -12.90 -14.39 28.70
C LEU A 44 -13.67 -13.12 28.38
N ASN A 45 -13.54 -12.62 27.14
CA ASN A 45 -14.26 -11.44 26.66
C ASN A 45 -14.08 -10.22 27.61
N GLY A 46 -12.87 -10.06 28.16
CA GLY A 46 -12.52 -9.00 29.11
C GLY A 46 -13.16 -9.09 30.50
N PHE A 47 -13.72 -10.25 30.87
CA PHE A 47 -14.07 -10.61 32.25
C PHE A 47 -12.97 -11.48 32.85
N VAL A 48 -12.68 -11.26 34.14
CA VAL A 48 -11.85 -12.16 34.94
C VAL A 48 -12.77 -13.06 35.75
N ILE A 49 -12.80 -14.35 35.43
CA ILE A 49 -13.73 -15.33 36.00
C ILE A 49 -12.98 -16.22 36.99
N ASP A 50 -13.44 -16.30 38.25
CA ASP A 50 -12.92 -17.26 39.23
C ASP A 50 -13.71 -18.58 39.14
N VAL A 51 -13.09 -19.62 38.59
CA VAL A 51 -13.77 -20.89 38.28
C VAL A 51 -14.19 -21.70 39.52
N THR A 52 -13.76 -21.26 40.71
CA THR A 52 -14.05 -21.92 41.99
C THR A 52 -15.15 -21.23 42.80
N LYS A 53 -15.65 -20.08 42.32
CA LYS A 53 -16.66 -19.28 43.01
C LYS A 53 -17.94 -19.16 42.20
N THR A 54 -19.06 -19.03 42.91
CA THR A 54 -20.31 -18.59 42.30
C THR A 54 -20.24 -17.07 42.08
N GLU A 55 -20.09 -16.63 40.83
CA GLU A 55 -20.03 -15.21 40.50
C GLU A 55 -21.41 -14.54 40.59
N ALA A 56 -21.45 -13.32 41.14
CA ALA A 56 -22.65 -12.48 41.12
C ALA A 56 -23.01 -12.06 39.68
N ASP A 57 -24.29 -11.84 39.41
CA ASP A 57 -24.75 -11.35 38.10
C ASP A 57 -24.35 -9.88 37.90
N ASP A 58 -23.88 -9.53 36.71
CA ASP A 58 -23.53 -8.14 36.37
C ASP A 58 -24.80 -7.31 36.19
N THR A 59 -25.04 -6.37 37.10
CA THR A 59 -26.28 -5.60 37.18
C THR A 59 -26.47 -4.60 36.03
N ARG A 60 -25.48 -4.47 35.14
CA ARG A 60 -25.55 -3.62 33.93
C ARG A 60 -26.38 -4.25 32.80
N ILE A 61 -26.73 -5.54 32.90
CA ILE A 61 -27.56 -6.25 31.92
C ILE A 61 -28.82 -6.74 32.64
N VAL A 62 -30.00 -6.27 32.18
CA VAL A 62 -31.28 -6.82 32.66
C VAL A 62 -31.56 -8.12 31.91
N VAL A 63 -30.96 -9.21 32.38
CA VAL A 63 -31.30 -10.57 31.94
C VAL A 63 -32.66 -10.93 32.55
N GLY A 64 -33.57 -11.49 31.76
CA GLY A 64 -34.90 -11.86 32.24
C GLY A 64 -34.78 -12.88 33.38
N LYS A 65 -35.50 -12.68 34.50
CA LYS A 65 -35.59 -13.62 35.63
C LYS A 65 -36.33 -14.94 35.30
N GLU A 66 -36.28 -15.43 34.06
CA GLU A 66 -36.91 -16.70 33.69
C GLU A 66 -35.88 -17.84 33.63
N LYS A 67 -35.95 -18.70 34.66
CA LYS A 67 -35.43 -20.08 34.77
C LYS A 67 -34.16 -20.41 33.95
N ASP A 68 -33.03 -20.43 34.65
CA ASP A 68 -31.73 -20.95 34.24
C ASP A 68 -31.83 -22.36 33.59
N LYS A 69 -31.87 -22.39 32.25
CA LYS A 69 -31.87 -23.61 31.42
C LYS A 69 -30.53 -23.88 30.73
N ASN A 70 -29.55 -22.98 30.90
CA ASN A 70 -28.27 -23.07 30.18
C ASN A 70 -27.42 -24.22 30.75
N LYS A 71 -27.03 -25.18 29.90
CA LYS A 71 -26.21 -26.35 30.28
C LYS A 71 -24.75 -26.24 29.84
N LYS A 72 -24.29 -25.03 29.48
CA LYS A 72 -22.89 -24.78 29.15
C LYS A 72 -22.11 -24.29 30.37
N TRP A 73 -20.93 -24.86 30.53
CA TRP A 73 -20.03 -24.64 31.65
C TRP A 73 -18.64 -24.38 31.12
N ILE A 74 -17.87 -23.55 31.82
CA ILE A 74 -16.43 -23.47 31.62
C ILE A 74 -15.79 -24.46 32.60
N VAL A 75 -15.01 -25.40 32.07
CA VAL A 75 -14.30 -26.43 32.83
C VAL A 75 -12.81 -26.16 32.70
N GLN A 76 -12.18 -25.73 33.80
CA GLN A 76 -10.74 -25.47 33.86
C GLN A 76 -10.00 -26.68 34.42
N PHE A 77 -8.85 -26.98 33.83
CA PHE A 77 -7.96 -28.05 34.24
C PHE A 77 -6.85 -27.48 35.13
N THR A 78 -6.37 -28.30 36.07
CA THR A 78 -5.27 -27.98 37.01
C THR A 78 -3.91 -27.73 36.32
N GLY A 79 -3.81 -27.99 35.01
CA GLY A 79 -2.58 -27.85 34.23
C GLY A 79 -2.78 -28.25 32.76
N PRO A 80 -1.68 -28.36 31.97
CA PRO A 80 -1.74 -28.72 30.56
C PRO A 80 -2.56 -29.99 30.30
N ILE A 81 -3.48 -29.88 29.34
CA ILE A 81 -4.48 -30.91 29.06
C ILE A 81 -3.88 -31.97 28.16
N ASN A 82 -3.79 -33.20 28.65
CA ASN A 82 -3.39 -34.35 27.85
C ASN A 82 -4.62 -35.15 27.35
N GLU A 83 -4.42 -36.03 26.37
CA GLU A 83 -5.50 -36.81 25.77
C GLU A 83 -6.22 -37.73 26.76
N THR A 84 -5.50 -38.33 27.72
CA THR A 84 -6.12 -39.13 28.80
C THR A 84 -7.12 -38.31 29.62
N ASN A 85 -6.79 -37.06 29.93
CA ASN A 85 -7.67 -36.15 30.67
C ASN A 85 -8.93 -35.83 29.83
N LYS A 86 -8.80 -35.64 28.50
CA LYS A 86 -9.95 -35.40 27.60
C LYS A 86 -10.83 -36.63 27.47
N GLU A 87 -10.26 -37.82 27.33
CA GLU A 87 -11.00 -39.08 27.27
C GLU A 87 -11.79 -39.34 28.56
N GLN A 88 -11.17 -39.09 29.72
CA GLN A 88 -11.83 -39.21 31.03
C GLN A 88 -12.92 -38.16 31.22
N LEU A 89 -12.73 -36.94 30.72
CA LEU A 89 -13.76 -35.91 30.70
C LEU A 89 -14.95 -36.35 29.81
N LEU A 90 -14.71 -36.80 28.58
CA LEU A 90 -15.74 -37.29 27.66
C LEU A 90 -16.49 -38.52 28.22
N ALA A 91 -15.80 -39.41 28.94
CA ALA A 91 -16.40 -40.59 29.55
C ALA A 91 -17.46 -40.27 30.63
N THR A 92 -17.50 -39.02 31.13
CA THR A 92 -18.57 -38.56 32.03
C THR A 92 -19.92 -38.36 31.31
N GLY A 93 -19.91 -38.31 29.97
CA GLY A 93 -21.08 -38.05 29.14
C GLY A 93 -21.25 -36.58 28.72
N CYS A 94 -20.25 -35.73 28.98
CA CYS A 94 -20.25 -34.34 28.56
C CYS A 94 -19.81 -34.18 27.08
N ARG A 95 -20.09 -33.01 26.49
CA ARG A 95 -19.60 -32.64 25.15
C ARG A 95 -18.64 -31.46 25.27
N ILE A 96 -17.39 -31.67 24.87
CA ILE A 96 -16.36 -30.62 24.84
C ILE A 96 -16.58 -29.71 23.62
N GLY A 97 -16.56 -28.40 23.84
CA GLY A 97 -16.65 -27.35 22.82
C GLY A 97 -15.35 -26.54 22.73
N ASP A 98 -15.46 -25.23 22.50
CA ASP A 98 -14.32 -24.35 22.25
C ASP A 98 -13.36 -24.28 23.45
N TYR A 99 -12.05 -24.25 23.15
CA TYR A 99 -10.99 -24.05 24.14
C TYR A 99 -10.91 -22.58 24.55
N ILE A 100 -10.68 -22.36 25.84
CA ILE A 100 -10.35 -21.06 26.44
C ILE A 100 -8.94 -21.18 27.02
N PRO A 101 -8.08 -20.15 26.90
CA PRO A 101 -6.78 -20.08 27.58
C PRO A 101 -6.85 -20.42 29.09
N GLU A 102 -5.68 -20.64 29.70
CA GLU A 102 -5.56 -21.15 31.08
C GLU A 102 -6.16 -22.55 31.29
N PHE A 103 -6.03 -23.41 30.27
CA PHE A 103 -6.42 -24.82 30.29
C PHE A 103 -7.92 -25.05 30.52
N ALA A 104 -8.78 -24.26 29.88
CA ALA A 104 -10.22 -24.38 30.04
C ALA A 104 -10.96 -24.73 28.75
N PHE A 105 -12.15 -25.32 28.87
CA PHE A 105 -13.06 -25.57 27.74
C PHE A 105 -14.47 -25.08 28.08
N ILE A 106 -15.20 -24.63 27.05
CA ILE A 106 -16.67 -24.57 27.13
C ILE A 106 -17.21 -25.99 26.93
N VAL A 107 -17.91 -26.52 27.91
CA VAL A 107 -18.42 -27.90 27.95
C VAL A 107 -19.93 -27.88 28.13
N ALA A 108 -20.65 -28.62 27.29
CA ALA A 108 -22.08 -28.83 27.42
C ALA A 108 -22.36 -30.08 28.27
N MET A 109 -23.04 -29.91 29.40
CA MET A 109 -23.38 -31.00 30.33
C MET A 109 -24.52 -30.63 31.29
N ASP A 110 -25.29 -31.62 31.76
CA ASP A 110 -26.30 -31.41 32.80
C ASP A 110 -25.69 -31.37 34.22
N GLU A 111 -26.50 -31.02 35.21
CA GLU A 111 -26.07 -30.91 36.62
C GLU A 111 -25.60 -32.23 37.24
N GLU A 112 -26.08 -33.38 36.74
CA GLU A 112 -25.63 -34.68 37.21
C GLU A 112 -24.23 -35.00 36.66
N THR A 113 -24.02 -34.74 35.38
CA THR A 113 -22.74 -34.90 34.69
C THR A 113 -21.71 -33.91 35.22
N LYS A 114 -22.10 -32.66 35.50
CA LYS A 114 -21.25 -31.66 36.15
C LYS A 114 -20.62 -32.18 37.44
N LYS A 115 -21.40 -32.83 38.32
CA LYS A 115 -20.87 -33.40 39.57
C LYS A 115 -19.81 -34.47 39.30
N LYS A 116 -20.02 -35.31 38.29
CA LYS A 116 -19.03 -36.33 37.86
C LYS A 116 -17.77 -35.67 37.30
N VAL A 117 -17.90 -34.55 36.60
CA VAL A 117 -16.77 -33.75 36.09
C VAL A 117 -15.99 -33.08 37.23
N GLU A 118 -16.68 -32.51 38.23
CA GLU A 118 -16.06 -31.90 39.41
C GLU A 118 -15.30 -32.90 40.28
N GLU A 119 -15.63 -34.20 40.20
CA GLU A 119 -14.93 -35.29 40.90
C GLU A 119 -13.64 -35.74 40.19
N LEU A 120 -13.38 -35.30 38.95
CA LEU A 120 -12.18 -35.66 38.21
C LEU A 120 -10.95 -34.96 38.81
N PRO A 121 -9.85 -35.69 39.12
CA PRO A 121 -8.74 -35.16 39.92
C PRO A 121 -7.89 -34.09 39.22
N PHE A 122 -8.09 -33.90 37.91
CA PHE A 122 -7.36 -32.93 37.08
C PHE A 122 -8.21 -31.69 36.75
N ILE A 123 -9.43 -31.57 37.27
CA ILE A 123 -10.29 -30.41 37.10
C ILE A 123 -10.07 -29.43 38.25
N GLU A 124 -9.69 -28.19 37.91
CA GLU A 124 -9.44 -27.10 38.87
C GLU A 124 -10.75 -26.45 39.31
N GLY A 125 -11.69 -26.27 38.38
CA GLY A 125 -12.99 -25.70 38.68
C GLY A 125 -13.96 -25.74 37.51
N VAL A 126 -15.24 -25.62 37.85
CA VAL A 126 -16.35 -25.63 36.89
C VAL A 126 -17.26 -24.46 37.22
N VAL A 127 -17.39 -23.53 36.27
CA VAL A 127 -18.24 -22.33 36.40
C VAL A 127 -19.22 -22.25 35.25
N LYS A 128 -20.36 -21.61 35.45
CA LYS A 128 -21.41 -21.50 34.43
C LYS A 128 -20.91 -20.62 33.26
N TYR A 129 -21.13 -21.03 32.01
CA TYR A 129 -20.90 -20.15 30.85
C TYR A 129 -22.09 -19.22 30.68
N LYS A 130 -22.04 -18.05 31.33
CA LYS A 130 -23.17 -17.13 31.43
C LYS A 130 -23.45 -16.37 30.11
N PRO A 131 -24.68 -15.90 29.88
CA PRO A 131 -25.06 -15.15 28.69
C PRO A 131 -24.22 -13.90 28.44
N GLU A 132 -23.75 -13.22 29.49
CA GLU A 132 -22.97 -11.97 29.36
C GLU A 132 -21.58 -12.23 28.74
N TYR A 133 -21.03 -13.44 28.92
CA TYR A 133 -19.77 -13.82 28.30
C TYR A 133 -19.89 -14.02 26.79
N LYS A 134 -21.10 -14.28 26.28
CA LYS A 134 -21.37 -14.59 24.86
C LYS A 134 -21.50 -13.35 23.98
N ILE A 135 -21.60 -12.14 24.55
CA ILE A 135 -21.78 -10.89 23.80
C ILE A 135 -20.49 -10.10 23.87
N GLU A 136 -19.87 -9.81 22.72
CA GLU A 136 -18.65 -9.01 22.62
C GLU A 136 -18.70 -7.76 23.51
N LYS A 137 -17.72 -7.62 24.42
CA LYS A 137 -17.71 -6.59 25.47
C LYS A 137 -17.81 -5.17 24.95
N SER A 138 -17.20 -4.89 23.78
CA SER A 138 -17.24 -3.56 23.15
C SER A 138 -18.66 -3.15 22.74
N LEU A 139 -19.57 -4.11 22.59
CA LEU A 139 -20.96 -3.87 22.22
C LEU A 139 -21.83 -3.49 23.41
N TRP A 140 -21.41 -3.68 24.66
CA TRP A 140 -22.33 -3.49 25.79
C TRP A 140 -22.81 -2.05 25.94
N GLU A 141 -21.93 -1.08 25.73
CA GLU A 141 -22.33 0.32 25.69
C GLU A 141 -23.16 0.64 24.44
N LYS A 142 -22.83 0.04 23.30
CA LYS A 142 -23.51 0.30 22.03
C LYS A 142 -24.90 -0.35 21.97
N VAL A 143 -25.07 -1.51 22.58
CA VAL A 143 -26.33 -2.26 22.72
C VAL A 143 -27.26 -1.53 23.69
N SER A 144 -26.74 -1.02 24.80
CA SER A 144 -27.54 -0.22 25.76
C SER A 144 -27.95 1.14 25.21
N LYS A 145 -27.14 1.74 24.32
CA LYS A 145 -27.44 2.97 23.57
C LYS A 145 -28.16 2.74 22.24
N LYS A 146 -28.42 1.48 21.84
CA LYS A 146 -29.00 1.05 20.56
C LYS A 146 -28.26 1.55 19.29
N GLU A 147 -26.96 1.76 19.38
CA GLU A 147 -26.10 2.33 18.32
C GLU A 147 -25.70 1.31 17.23
N ILE A 148 -25.95 0.02 17.44
CA ILE A 148 -25.69 -1.05 16.48
C ILE A 148 -26.92 -1.95 16.41
N THR A 149 -27.39 -2.34 15.22
CA THR A 149 -28.59 -3.20 15.08
C THR A 149 -28.35 -4.45 14.25
N THR A 150 -27.15 -4.59 13.68
CA THR A 150 -26.75 -5.74 12.88
C THR A 150 -25.68 -6.51 13.63
N PHE A 151 -25.86 -7.81 13.79
CA PHE A 151 -25.02 -8.69 14.59
C PHE A 151 -24.65 -9.94 13.80
N HIS A 152 -23.48 -10.52 14.08
CA HIS A 152 -23.26 -11.94 13.82
C HIS A 152 -23.64 -12.73 15.06
N ILE A 153 -24.45 -13.77 14.88
CA ILE A 153 -24.77 -14.73 15.94
C ILE A 153 -24.21 -16.09 15.54
N ARG A 154 -23.44 -16.71 16.43
CA ARG A 154 -22.84 -18.03 16.23
C ARG A 154 -23.49 -19.04 17.16
N ALA A 155 -23.96 -20.15 16.58
CA ALA A 155 -24.40 -21.33 17.30
C ALA A 155 -23.21 -22.24 17.63
N ASP A 156 -23.37 -23.10 18.61
CA ASP A 156 -22.34 -24.09 18.98
C ASP A 156 -22.21 -25.29 18.03
N SER A 157 -23.08 -25.35 17.02
CA SER A 157 -23.01 -26.28 15.91
C SER A 157 -23.91 -25.80 14.78
N HIS A 158 -23.62 -26.27 13.56
CA HIS A 158 -24.46 -26.04 12.39
C HIS A 158 -25.93 -26.46 12.61
N GLU A 159 -26.15 -27.61 13.26
CA GLU A 159 -27.49 -28.16 13.52
C GLU A 159 -28.34 -27.29 14.46
N ASN A 160 -27.69 -26.49 15.30
CA ASN A 160 -28.34 -25.64 16.29
C ASN A 160 -28.55 -24.19 15.79
N LEU A 161 -27.90 -23.78 14.70
CA LEU A 161 -28.11 -22.46 14.09
C LEU A 161 -29.58 -22.17 13.77
N PRO A 162 -30.39 -23.11 13.22
CA PRO A 162 -31.83 -22.90 13.01
C PRO A 162 -32.61 -22.48 14.26
N VAL A 163 -32.17 -22.86 15.46
CA VAL A 163 -32.81 -22.47 16.72
C VAL A 163 -32.57 -20.98 17.01
N LEU A 164 -31.34 -20.51 16.81
CA LEU A 164 -31.00 -19.09 16.94
C LEU A 164 -31.72 -18.25 15.89
N LEU A 165 -31.74 -18.70 14.64
CA LEU A 165 -32.49 -18.06 13.55
C LEU A 165 -33.98 -17.97 13.89
N SER A 166 -34.56 -19.05 14.43
CA SER A 166 -35.96 -19.05 14.86
C SER A 166 -36.22 -18.08 16.01
N ALA A 167 -35.29 -17.95 16.96
CA ALA A 167 -35.39 -17.00 18.05
C ALA A 167 -35.26 -15.54 17.57
N VAL A 168 -34.37 -15.29 16.61
CA VAL A 168 -34.26 -13.99 15.93
C VAL A 168 -35.57 -13.61 15.26
N LEU A 169 -36.17 -14.52 14.50
CA LEU A 169 -37.47 -14.30 13.84
C LEU A 169 -38.59 -14.05 14.87
N LYS A 170 -38.61 -14.79 16.00
CA LYS A 170 -39.57 -14.59 17.10
C LYS A 170 -39.38 -13.25 17.81
N ALA A 171 -38.14 -12.79 17.92
CA ALA A 171 -37.78 -11.47 18.43
C ALA A 171 -38.01 -10.35 17.39
N LYS A 172 -38.60 -10.68 16.23
CA LYS A 172 -38.85 -9.78 15.10
C LYS A 172 -37.58 -9.20 14.47
N GLY A 173 -36.46 -9.91 14.61
CA GLY A 173 -35.24 -9.65 13.85
C GLY A 173 -35.32 -10.26 12.44
N GLU A 174 -34.48 -9.76 11.56
CA GLU A 174 -34.31 -10.18 10.18
C GLU A 174 -33.02 -11.00 10.03
N ILE A 175 -33.06 -12.03 9.19
CA ILE A 175 -31.87 -12.82 8.84
C ILE A 175 -31.34 -12.26 7.53
N LEU A 176 -30.15 -11.68 7.55
CA LEU A 176 -29.53 -11.04 6.38
C LEU A 176 -28.64 -12.00 5.59
N HIS A 177 -27.89 -12.86 6.29
CA HIS A 177 -27.02 -13.87 5.67
C HIS A 177 -26.85 -15.06 6.62
N VAL A 178 -26.76 -16.27 6.08
CA VAL A 178 -26.61 -17.51 6.85
C VAL A 178 -25.36 -18.25 6.37
N GLY A 179 -24.39 -18.39 7.25
CA GLY A 179 -23.22 -19.24 7.08
C GLY A 179 -23.41 -20.61 7.72
N ARG A 180 -22.32 -21.36 7.90
CA ARG A 180 -22.35 -22.74 8.40
C ARG A 180 -22.88 -22.84 9.84
N ASP A 181 -22.27 -22.16 10.80
CA ASP A 181 -22.69 -22.13 12.22
C ASP A 181 -22.92 -20.70 12.72
N VAL A 182 -22.86 -19.71 11.82
CA VAL A 182 -22.99 -18.29 12.09
C VAL A 182 -24.00 -17.65 11.14
N ALA A 183 -24.71 -16.62 11.59
CA ALA A 183 -25.61 -15.85 10.75
C ALA A 183 -25.48 -14.35 11.02
N ARG A 184 -25.54 -13.57 9.94
CA ARG A 184 -25.70 -12.11 10.01
C ARG A 184 -27.18 -11.80 10.13
N VAL A 185 -27.55 -11.12 11.21
CA VAL A 185 -28.93 -10.82 11.55
C VAL A 185 -29.06 -9.35 11.90
N LYS A 186 -30.20 -8.76 11.59
CA LYS A 186 -30.58 -7.42 12.05
C LYS A 186 -31.66 -7.57 13.11
N ILE A 187 -31.37 -7.21 14.35
CA ILE A 187 -32.26 -7.50 15.48
C ILE A 187 -32.16 -6.37 16.52
N ASP A 188 -33.26 -6.06 17.23
CA ASP A 188 -33.25 -5.04 18.29
C ASP A 188 -32.17 -5.38 19.33
N PRO A 189 -31.20 -4.50 19.60
CA PRO A 189 -30.14 -4.73 20.58
C PRO A 189 -30.68 -5.07 21.96
N GLY A 190 -31.84 -4.52 22.34
CA GLY A 190 -32.51 -4.85 23.60
C GLY A 190 -33.00 -6.30 23.72
N THR A 191 -32.95 -7.07 22.62
CA THR A 191 -33.29 -8.50 22.58
C THR A 191 -32.07 -9.40 22.45
N ILE A 192 -30.87 -8.83 22.28
CA ILE A 192 -29.64 -9.60 22.08
C ILE A 192 -29.27 -10.44 23.30
N SER A 193 -29.58 -9.95 24.51
CA SER A 193 -29.44 -10.70 25.76
C SER A 193 -30.31 -11.96 25.75
N LYS A 194 -31.51 -11.90 25.18
CA LYS A 194 -32.40 -13.08 25.06
C LYS A 194 -31.89 -14.11 24.05
N ILE A 195 -31.14 -13.67 23.03
CA ILE A 195 -30.47 -14.59 22.10
C ILE A 195 -29.26 -15.21 22.80
N ALA A 196 -28.49 -14.43 23.56
CA ALA A 196 -27.38 -14.94 24.37
C ALA A 196 -27.85 -15.93 25.47
N ASP A 197 -29.07 -15.76 25.99
CA ASP A 197 -29.68 -16.66 26.97
C ASP A 197 -29.97 -18.07 26.41
N LEU A 198 -30.03 -18.24 25.08
CA LEU A 198 -30.26 -19.54 24.46
C LEU A 198 -29.08 -20.48 24.70
N GLU A 199 -29.39 -21.76 24.93
CA GLU A 199 -28.38 -22.79 25.14
C GLU A 199 -27.51 -22.92 23.90
N GLU A 200 -28.10 -22.85 22.71
CA GLU A 200 -27.49 -23.00 21.40
C GLU A 200 -26.52 -21.86 21.07
N ALA A 201 -26.70 -20.67 21.65
CA ALA A 201 -25.85 -19.52 21.40
C ALA A 201 -24.46 -19.73 22.00
N LEU A 202 -23.43 -19.53 21.16
CA LEU A 202 -22.03 -19.63 21.54
C LEU A 202 -21.38 -18.24 21.61
N TRP A 203 -21.64 -17.39 20.62
CA TRP A 203 -21.07 -16.04 20.51
C TRP A 203 -21.96 -15.07 19.74
N ILE A 204 -21.90 -13.79 20.08
CA ILE A 204 -22.62 -12.68 19.44
C ILE A 204 -21.68 -11.46 19.35
N GLU A 205 -21.53 -10.93 18.14
CA GLU A 205 -20.72 -9.74 17.85
C GLU A 205 -21.46 -8.77 16.90
N GLY A 206 -20.92 -7.56 16.73
CA GLY A 206 -21.47 -6.54 15.84
C GLY A 206 -21.07 -6.79 14.39
N ALA A 207 -22.03 -6.79 13.47
CA ALA A 207 -21.73 -6.97 12.04
C ALA A 207 -21.47 -5.61 11.37
N LEU A 208 -20.22 -5.36 10.99
CA LEU A 208 -19.78 -4.14 10.31
C LEU A 208 -20.09 -4.15 8.81
N ASP A 209 -20.32 -2.98 8.22
CA ASP A 209 -20.42 -2.81 6.77
C ASP A 209 -19.03 -2.64 6.15
N LEU A 210 -18.69 -3.48 5.18
CA LEU A 210 -17.40 -3.49 4.49
C LEU A 210 -17.46 -2.61 3.22
N LYS A 211 -16.41 -1.83 2.97
CA LYS A 211 -16.20 -1.07 1.72
C LYS A 211 -15.18 -1.80 0.82
N LEU A 212 -15.12 -1.44 -0.46
CA LEU A 212 -14.17 -1.98 -1.44
C LEU A 212 -12.72 -1.61 -1.06
N LEU A 213 -11.80 -2.58 -0.88
CA LEU A 213 -10.41 -2.35 -0.42
C LEU A 213 -9.30 -2.86 -1.37
N ASN A 214 -9.60 -3.27 -2.61
CA ASN A 214 -8.54 -3.41 -3.63
C ASN A 214 -8.11 -2.05 -4.20
N ASP A 215 -9.02 -1.08 -4.20
CA ASP A 215 -8.75 0.29 -4.64
C ASP A 215 -7.64 0.96 -3.82
N THR A 216 -7.31 0.43 -2.63
CA THR A 216 -6.31 1.01 -1.73
C THR A 216 -4.89 0.56 -1.97
N SER A 217 -4.67 -0.72 -2.32
CA SER A 217 -3.31 -1.24 -2.49
C SER A 217 -2.58 -0.58 -3.66
N LYS A 218 -3.30 -0.26 -4.76
CA LYS A 218 -2.74 0.40 -5.95
C LYS A 218 -2.07 1.74 -5.65
N TRP A 219 -2.67 2.60 -4.85
CA TRP A 219 -2.04 3.88 -4.48
C TRP A 219 -1.06 3.70 -3.32
N THR A 220 -1.28 2.71 -2.44
CA THR A 220 -0.39 2.41 -1.31
C THR A 220 1.03 2.08 -1.78
N ILE A 221 1.16 1.23 -2.80
CA ILE A 221 2.47 0.82 -3.32
C ILE A 221 3.08 1.82 -4.30
N GLN A 222 2.29 2.76 -4.82
CA GLN A 222 2.75 3.74 -5.79
C GLN A 222 3.22 5.02 -5.11
N THR A 223 2.41 5.61 -4.23
CA THR A 223 2.66 6.93 -3.65
C THR A 223 2.47 6.96 -2.13
N TYR A 224 1.68 6.00 -1.61
CA TYR A 224 1.11 6.04 -0.27
C TYR A 224 0.22 7.27 0.02
N VAL A 225 -0.30 7.89 -1.03
CA VAL A 225 -1.28 8.99 -0.93
C VAL A 225 -2.64 8.47 -1.41
N PRO A 226 -3.70 8.53 -0.59
CA PRO A 226 -5.01 8.00 -0.94
C PRO A 226 -5.52 8.43 -2.31
N GLY A 227 -5.81 7.46 -3.17
CA GLY A 227 -6.33 7.65 -4.52
C GLY A 227 -5.31 8.13 -5.56
N TYR A 228 -4.06 8.37 -5.18
CA TYR A 228 -3.06 8.90 -6.12
C TYR A 228 -2.17 7.80 -6.70
N THR A 229 -2.35 7.50 -7.98
CA THR A 229 -1.65 6.44 -8.73
C THR A 229 -0.67 7.02 -9.75
N LYS A 230 0.32 7.78 -9.26
CA LYS A 230 1.30 8.48 -10.10
C LYS A 230 1.93 7.62 -11.20
N ILE A 231 2.25 6.36 -10.91
CA ILE A 231 2.92 5.46 -11.86
C ILE A 231 1.97 5.15 -13.03
N TRP A 232 0.70 4.87 -12.73
CA TRP A 232 -0.32 4.66 -13.75
C TRP A 232 -0.63 5.93 -14.55
N ASP A 233 -0.67 7.08 -13.89
CA ASP A 233 -0.93 8.38 -14.51
C ASP A 233 0.16 8.76 -15.53
N LYS A 234 1.38 8.24 -15.32
CA LYS A 234 2.52 8.38 -16.26
C LYS A 234 2.52 7.33 -17.38
N GLY A 235 1.51 6.48 -17.46
CA GLY A 235 1.32 5.50 -18.55
C GLY A 235 1.91 4.11 -18.28
N LEU A 236 2.40 3.84 -17.06
CA LEU A 236 2.94 2.53 -16.69
C LEU A 236 1.86 1.71 -15.99
N ARG A 237 1.27 0.74 -16.70
CA ARG A 237 0.18 -0.11 -16.20
C ARG A 237 0.44 -1.59 -16.48
N GLY A 238 1.67 -1.97 -16.83
CA GLY A 238 2.09 -3.33 -17.12
C GLY A 238 2.03 -3.67 -18.61
N GLU A 239 1.93 -2.69 -19.51
CA GLU A 239 1.97 -2.92 -20.94
C GLU A 239 3.21 -3.74 -21.33
N ARG A 240 3.03 -4.73 -22.22
CA ARG A 240 4.07 -5.66 -22.70
C ARG A 240 4.70 -6.57 -21.65
N GLN A 241 4.25 -6.53 -20.40
CA GLN A 241 4.75 -7.43 -19.36
C GLN A 241 3.98 -8.75 -19.38
N LEU A 242 4.71 -9.87 -19.30
CA LEU A 242 4.16 -11.20 -19.06
C LEU A 242 4.62 -11.69 -17.68
N VAL A 243 3.66 -12.00 -16.80
CA VAL A 243 3.92 -12.48 -15.44
C VAL A 243 3.54 -13.96 -15.34
N GLY A 244 4.48 -14.80 -14.90
CA GLY A 244 4.20 -16.18 -14.53
C GLY A 244 3.54 -16.25 -13.15
N ILE A 245 2.49 -17.07 -13.01
CA ILE A 245 1.76 -17.24 -11.75
C ILE A 245 1.62 -18.74 -11.51
N GLY A 246 2.29 -19.24 -10.48
CA GLY A 246 2.16 -20.63 -10.03
C GLY A 246 1.29 -20.69 -8.78
N ASP A 247 0.08 -21.22 -8.90
CA ASP A 247 -0.93 -21.20 -7.83
C ASP A 247 -2.00 -22.30 -8.02
N THR A 248 -3.17 -22.20 -7.37
CA THR A 248 -4.21 -23.24 -7.37
C THR A 248 -5.01 -23.38 -8.66
N GLY A 249 -4.83 -22.46 -9.61
CA GLY A 249 -5.62 -22.39 -10.82
C GLY A 249 -6.00 -20.98 -11.22
N LEU A 250 -6.93 -20.89 -12.17
CA LEU A 250 -7.54 -19.62 -12.57
C LEU A 250 -8.94 -19.87 -13.12
N ASP A 251 -9.91 -19.16 -12.55
CA ASP A 251 -11.21 -18.95 -13.16
C ASP A 251 -11.10 -17.93 -14.31
N HIS A 252 -10.88 -18.44 -15.51
CA HIS A 252 -10.56 -17.60 -16.66
C HIS A 252 -11.78 -16.95 -17.32
N ASP A 253 -13.01 -17.29 -16.91
CA ASP A 253 -14.24 -16.77 -17.53
C ASP A 253 -14.72 -15.43 -16.95
N MET A 254 -14.09 -15.01 -15.85
CA MET A 254 -14.36 -13.76 -15.15
C MET A 254 -13.95 -12.54 -15.98
N PRO A 255 -14.59 -11.36 -15.81
CA PRO A 255 -14.29 -10.19 -16.62
C PRO A 255 -12.84 -9.69 -16.50
N TRP A 256 -12.15 -9.98 -15.39
CA TRP A 256 -10.73 -9.64 -15.21
C TRP A 256 -9.79 -10.37 -16.18
N PHE A 257 -10.18 -11.56 -16.65
CA PHE A 257 -9.31 -12.45 -17.42
C PHE A 257 -9.89 -12.79 -18.79
N ARG A 258 -11.21 -13.04 -18.89
CA ARG A 258 -11.89 -13.47 -20.11
C ARG A 258 -11.60 -12.57 -21.29
N ASP A 259 -11.39 -13.18 -22.45
CA ASP A 259 -11.29 -12.45 -23.70
C ASP A 259 -12.68 -12.10 -24.26
N ALA A 260 -12.98 -10.81 -24.40
CA ALA A 260 -14.26 -10.34 -24.93
C ALA A 260 -14.52 -10.77 -26.39
N SER A 261 -13.47 -11.07 -27.15
CA SER A 261 -13.56 -11.56 -28.53
C SER A 261 -13.70 -13.08 -28.62
N GLY A 262 -13.57 -13.79 -27.50
CA GLY A 262 -13.55 -15.25 -27.45
C GLY A 262 -12.25 -15.88 -27.96
N ALA A 263 -11.15 -15.11 -28.02
CA ALA A 263 -9.85 -15.67 -28.37
C ALA A 263 -9.46 -16.79 -27.37
N PRO A 264 -8.95 -17.94 -27.84
CA PRO A 264 -8.52 -19.01 -26.95
C PRO A 264 -7.26 -18.60 -26.18
N ILE A 265 -7.02 -19.24 -25.02
CA ILE A 265 -5.77 -19.10 -24.26
C ILE A 265 -4.56 -19.29 -25.19
N GLY A 266 -3.61 -18.35 -25.12
CA GLY A 266 -2.47 -18.32 -26.02
C GLY A 266 -2.00 -16.90 -26.33
N PRO A 267 -1.01 -16.73 -27.22
CA PRO A 267 -0.39 -15.43 -27.49
C PRO A 267 -1.37 -14.31 -27.90
N THR A 268 -2.45 -14.68 -28.58
CA THR A 268 -3.50 -13.77 -29.05
C THR A 268 -4.55 -13.43 -28.00
N HIS A 269 -4.66 -14.22 -26.93
CA HIS A 269 -5.57 -13.93 -25.83
C HIS A 269 -5.17 -12.62 -25.15
N ARG A 270 -6.15 -11.80 -24.77
CA ARG A 270 -5.88 -10.48 -24.17
C ARG A 270 -5.10 -10.57 -22.86
N LYS A 271 -5.41 -11.57 -22.03
CA LYS A 271 -4.84 -11.72 -20.68
C LYS A 271 -3.95 -12.95 -20.50
N ILE A 272 -4.43 -14.15 -20.85
CA ILE A 272 -3.76 -15.42 -20.58
C ILE A 272 -2.95 -15.88 -21.80
N ALA A 273 -1.64 -15.59 -21.79
CA ALA A 273 -0.73 -15.96 -22.87
C ALA A 273 -0.39 -17.46 -22.91
N GLY A 274 -0.57 -18.16 -21.78
CA GLY A 274 -0.39 -19.61 -21.67
C GLY A 274 -0.89 -20.15 -20.34
N TYR A 275 -1.11 -21.46 -20.30
CA TYR A 275 -1.61 -22.19 -19.13
C TYR A 275 -0.99 -23.59 -19.08
N THR A 276 -0.48 -24.00 -17.93
CA THR A 276 -0.08 -25.38 -17.63
C THR A 276 -0.92 -25.90 -16.49
N SER A 277 -1.58 -27.04 -16.68
CA SER A 277 -2.42 -27.70 -15.67
C SER A 277 -1.68 -28.82 -14.96
N PHE A 278 -1.89 -28.95 -13.64
CA PHE A 278 -1.41 -30.11 -12.89
C PHE A 278 -2.47 -31.22 -12.92
N ALA A 279 -3.71 -30.90 -12.49
CA ALA A 279 -4.84 -31.81 -12.59
C ALA A 279 -5.95 -31.26 -13.48
N ASP A 280 -6.18 -29.94 -13.47
CA ASP A 280 -7.24 -29.31 -14.22
C ASP A 280 -6.89 -27.88 -14.67
N ASP A 281 -7.74 -27.24 -15.46
CA ASP A 281 -7.54 -25.88 -15.99
C ASP A 281 -8.53 -24.87 -15.39
N TYR A 282 -8.87 -25.01 -14.11
CA TYR A 282 -9.83 -24.16 -13.41
C TYR A 282 -9.42 -23.94 -11.94
N ASP A 283 -10.23 -23.20 -11.17
CA ASP A 283 -9.96 -22.93 -9.75
C ASP A 283 -11.22 -23.21 -8.92
N GLY A 284 -11.07 -23.54 -7.63
CA GLY A 284 -12.22 -23.85 -6.78
C GLY A 284 -13.06 -22.63 -6.40
N ASP A 285 -14.20 -22.85 -5.75
CA ASP A 285 -14.97 -21.79 -5.09
C ASP A 285 -14.07 -21.03 -4.09
N PHE A 286 -14.12 -19.69 -4.13
CA PHE A 286 -13.15 -18.81 -3.46
C PHE A 286 -11.68 -19.04 -3.87
N GLY A 287 -11.46 -19.33 -5.15
CA GLY A 287 -10.17 -19.73 -5.72
C GLY A 287 -9.00 -18.80 -5.36
N HIS A 288 -7.98 -19.37 -4.72
CA HIS A 288 -6.80 -18.63 -4.25
C HIS A 288 -5.97 -18.09 -5.43
N GLY A 289 -5.70 -18.92 -6.44
CA GLY A 289 -4.97 -18.53 -7.64
C GLY A 289 -5.68 -17.45 -8.46
N THR A 290 -7.00 -17.52 -8.54
CA THR A 290 -7.86 -16.50 -9.18
C THR A 290 -7.73 -15.16 -8.48
N HIS A 291 -7.81 -15.16 -7.15
CA HIS A 291 -7.63 -13.95 -6.34
C HIS A 291 -6.22 -13.36 -6.53
N VAL A 292 -5.18 -14.20 -6.49
CA VAL A 292 -3.77 -13.82 -6.70
C VAL A 292 -3.58 -13.19 -8.08
N ALA A 293 -4.06 -13.83 -9.15
CA ALA A 293 -3.97 -13.31 -10.52
C ALA A 293 -4.72 -11.99 -10.70
N GLY A 294 -5.88 -11.86 -10.05
CA GLY A 294 -6.62 -10.61 -10.00
C GLY A 294 -5.80 -9.48 -9.37
N THR A 295 -5.07 -9.75 -8.28
CA THR A 295 -4.24 -8.77 -7.58
C THR A 295 -3.00 -8.36 -8.38
N VAL A 296 -2.34 -9.30 -9.09
CA VAL A 296 -1.19 -8.98 -9.95
C VAL A 296 -1.59 -7.95 -10.99
N GLY A 297 -2.68 -8.22 -11.71
CA GLY A 297 -3.04 -7.37 -12.84
C GLY A 297 -4.39 -7.66 -13.46
N GLY A 298 -5.35 -8.30 -12.78
CA GLY A 298 -6.68 -8.49 -13.36
C GLY A 298 -7.24 -7.18 -13.92
N ASN A 299 -7.93 -7.23 -15.05
CA ASN A 299 -8.45 -6.02 -15.69
C ASN A 299 -9.79 -6.28 -16.37
N ARG A 300 -10.85 -5.65 -15.85
CA ARG A 300 -12.22 -5.84 -16.34
C ARG A 300 -12.51 -5.17 -17.68
N THR A 301 -11.66 -4.24 -18.13
CA THR A 301 -11.78 -3.62 -19.45
C THR A 301 -11.11 -4.51 -20.52
N PRO A 302 -11.76 -4.79 -21.67
CA PRO A 302 -13.00 -4.19 -22.18
C PRO A 302 -14.27 -5.03 -21.92
N VAL A 303 -14.25 -6.02 -21.03
CA VAL A 303 -15.34 -7.00 -20.89
C VAL A 303 -16.62 -6.38 -20.34
N ASP A 304 -16.53 -5.63 -19.23
CA ASP A 304 -17.69 -4.94 -18.63
C ASP A 304 -17.43 -3.46 -18.32
N GLY A 305 -16.21 -2.98 -18.57
CA GLY A 305 -15.82 -1.58 -18.37
C GLY A 305 -15.66 -1.18 -16.89
N GLY A 306 -15.77 -2.11 -15.95
CA GLY A 306 -15.49 -1.85 -14.55
C GLY A 306 -14.01 -1.54 -14.28
N SER A 307 -13.75 -0.89 -13.15
CA SER A 307 -12.40 -0.65 -12.64
C SER A 307 -12.17 -1.20 -11.23
N ASP A 308 -13.25 -1.65 -10.58
CA ASP A 308 -13.20 -2.19 -9.24
C ASP A 308 -12.35 -3.46 -9.21
N ALA A 309 -11.47 -3.53 -8.23
CA ALA A 309 -10.55 -4.63 -8.04
C ALA A 309 -9.64 -4.97 -9.24
N ASN A 310 -9.31 -3.98 -10.08
CA ASN A 310 -8.21 -4.14 -11.01
C ASN A 310 -6.88 -4.30 -10.25
N GLY A 311 -6.03 -5.20 -10.72
CA GLY A 311 -4.73 -5.47 -10.11
C GLY A 311 -3.70 -4.35 -10.35
N MET A 312 -2.52 -4.50 -9.77
CA MET A 312 -1.47 -3.47 -9.77
C MET A 312 -0.90 -3.18 -11.17
N ALA A 313 -0.84 -4.18 -12.06
CA ALA A 313 -0.40 -4.06 -13.44
C ALA A 313 -1.52 -4.50 -14.40
N PRO A 314 -2.61 -3.71 -14.54
CA PRO A 314 -3.84 -4.15 -15.21
C PRO A 314 -3.66 -4.49 -16.70
N LEU A 315 -2.62 -3.98 -17.36
CA LEU A 315 -2.33 -4.22 -18.78
C LEU A 315 -1.26 -5.28 -19.03
N SER A 316 -0.78 -5.95 -17.98
CA SER A 316 0.08 -7.14 -18.10
C SER A 316 -0.67 -8.35 -18.67
N LYS A 317 0.06 -9.36 -19.15
CA LYS A 317 -0.47 -10.69 -19.47
C LYS A 317 0.03 -11.71 -18.44
N PHE A 318 -0.62 -12.87 -18.40
CA PHE A 318 -0.29 -13.96 -17.49
C PHE A 318 0.10 -15.23 -18.22
N PHE A 319 1.04 -15.96 -17.64
CA PHE A 319 1.22 -17.38 -17.88
C PHE A 319 0.85 -18.12 -16.58
N ILE A 320 -0.24 -18.88 -16.60
CA ILE A 320 -0.74 -19.56 -15.40
C ILE A 320 -0.14 -20.96 -15.32
N GLN A 321 0.28 -21.35 -14.14
CA GLN A 321 0.64 -22.72 -13.80
C GLN A 321 -0.26 -23.13 -12.64
N ASP A 322 -1.29 -23.90 -12.97
CA ASP A 322 -2.06 -24.60 -11.96
C ASP A 322 -1.19 -25.71 -11.37
N LEU A 323 -1.02 -25.67 -10.06
CA LEU A 323 -0.23 -26.60 -9.27
C LEU A 323 -1.11 -27.45 -8.34
N SER A 324 -2.42 -27.24 -8.33
CA SER A 324 -3.35 -27.95 -7.44
C SER A 324 -3.74 -29.31 -8.03
N PRO A 325 -3.95 -30.36 -7.20
CA PRO A 325 -4.48 -31.63 -7.67
C PRO A 325 -6.02 -31.63 -7.74
N GLY A 326 -6.68 -30.47 -7.64
CA GLY A 326 -8.14 -30.28 -7.67
C GLY A 326 -8.58 -29.02 -6.90
N GLU A 327 -9.78 -29.03 -6.29
CA GLU A 327 -10.33 -27.90 -5.50
C GLU A 327 -9.69 -27.74 -4.09
N GLU A 328 -8.47 -28.24 -3.88
CA GLU A 328 -7.79 -28.19 -2.58
C GLU A 328 -6.92 -26.92 -2.41
N SER A 329 -6.71 -26.48 -1.17
CA SER A 329 -5.88 -25.30 -0.84
C SER A 329 -4.36 -25.57 -0.84
N TYR A 330 -3.90 -26.61 -1.54
CA TYR A 330 -2.49 -27.02 -1.57
C TYR A 330 -1.95 -27.04 -2.99
N VAL A 331 -0.66 -26.73 -3.15
CA VAL A 331 0.04 -26.79 -4.43
C VAL A 331 1.15 -27.83 -4.43
N TYR A 332 1.40 -28.43 -5.59
CA TYR A 332 2.40 -29.47 -5.81
C TYR A 332 3.38 -29.03 -6.92
N PRO A 333 4.23 -28.03 -6.63
CA PRO A 333 5.26 -27.64 -7.59
C PRO A 333 6.21 -28.81 -7.87
N PRO A 334 6.82 -28.86 -9.08
CA PRO A 334 7.92 -29.78 -9.33
C PRO A 334 9.05 -29.57 -8.31
N SER A 335 9.67 -30.65 -7.85
CA SER A 335 10.77 -30.57 -6.87
C SER A 335 11.97 -29.74 -7.34
N ASP A 336 12.13 -29.58 -8.66
CA ASP A 336 13.01 -28.60 -9.28
C ASP A 336 12.18 -27.43 -9.84
N LEU A 337 12.22 -26.28 -9.17
CA LEU A 337 11.45 -25.10 -9.58
C LEU A 337 11.91 -24.54 -10.93
N GLY A 338 13.11 -24.87 -11.40
CA GLY A 338 13.54 -24.51 -12.74
C GLY A 338 12.64 -25.10 -13.83
N LEU A 339 12.11 -26.31 -13.62
CA LEU A 339 11.15 -26.94 -14.54
C LEU A 339 9.80 -26.23 -14.57
N MET A 340 9.42 -25.63 -13.44
CA MET A 340 8.23 -24.79 -13.36
C MET A 340 8.48 -23.49 -14.13
N PHE A 341 9.56 -22.77 -13.82
CA PHE A 341 9.84 -21.44 -14.37
C PHE A 341 10.18 -21.42 -15.86
N ILE A 342 10.79 -22.48 -16.40
CA ILE A 342 11.32 -22.48 -17.77
C ILE A 342 10.23 -22.30 -18.83
N THR A 343 9.02 -22.80 -18.59
CA THR A 343 7.93 -22.73 -19.58
C THR A 343 7.36 -21.31 -19.70
N PRO A 344 6.95 -20.62 -18.62
CA PRO A 344 6.64 -19.20 -18.67
C PRO A 344 7.79 -18.35 -19.21
N TYR A 345 9.04 -18.67 -18.83
CA TYR A 345 10.22 -17.93 -19.27
C TYR A 345 10.34 -17.90 -20.80
N TYR A 346 10.23 -19.06 -21.46
CA TYR A 346 10.26 -19.14 -22.93
C TYR A 346 9.01 -18.56 -23.60
N ALA A 347 7.88 -18.46 -22.90
CA ALA A 347 6.71 -17.72 -23.36
C ALA A 347 6.90 -16.18 -23.29
N GLY A 348 7.96 -15.71 -22.62
CA GLY A 348 8.30 -14.30 -22.47
C GLY A 348 8.18 -13.76 -21.04
N ALA A 349 7.81 -14.59 -20.06
CA ALA A 349 7.74 -14.15 -18.68
C ALA A 349 9.15 -13.84 -18.15
N ARG A 350 9.27 -12.73 -17.43
CA ARG A 350 10.51 -12.34 -16.72
C ARG A 350 10.30 -12.12 -15.23
N ILE A 351 9.05 -12.14 -14.80
CA ILE A 351 8.62 -12.09 -13.42
C ILE A 351 7.77 -13.31 -13.16
N HIS A 352 7.97 -13.97 -12.02
CA HIS A 352 7.16 -15.10 -11.60
C HIS A 352 6.78 -14.96 -10.13
N THR A 353 5.49 -15.07 -9.82
CA THR A 353 4.98 -14.94 -8.46
C THR A 353 4.43 -16.25 -7.95
N ASN A 354 4.65 -16.52 -6.66
CA ASN A 354 4.34 -17.79 -6.00
C ASN A 354 3.78 -17.49 -4.60
N SER A 355 2.47 -17.57 -4.44
CA SER A 355 1.79 -17.26 -3.17
C SER A 355 1.61 -18.50 -2.29
N TRP A 356 2.68 -19.27 -2.14
CA TRP A 356 2.71 -20.52 -1.39
C TRP A 356 4.10 -20.79 -0.81
N GLY A 357 4.16 -21.70 0.15
CA GLY A 357 5.40 -22.12 0.80
C GLY A 357 5.10 -23.10 1.94
N ALA A 358 6.16 -23.61 2.56
CA ALA A 358 6.08 -24.44 3.75
C ALA A 358 6.64 -23.67 4.96
N SER A 359 6.02 -23.82 6.13
CA SER A 359 6.45 -23.23 7.41
C SER A 359 7.71 -23.90 7.98
N ALA A 360 8.77 -23.94 7.19
CA ALA A 360 10.07 -24.48 7.53
C ALA A 360 11.15 -23.45 7.18
N ASN A 361 11.82 -22.93 8.22
CA ASN A 361 12.94 -22.00 8.07
C ASN A 361 14.22 -22.76 7.71
N ILE A 362 14.33 -23.13 6.43
CA ILE A 362 15.43 -23.92 5.89
C ILE A 362 15.75 -23.48 4.46
N TYR A 363 17.03 -23.58 4.08
CA TYR A 363 17.46 -23.54 2.68
C TYR A 363 17.48 -24.97 2.13
N ASP A 364 16.39 -25.38 1.52
CA ASP A 364 16.20 -26.72 0.97
C ASP A 364 16.32 -26.72 -0.57
N THR A 365 15.97 -27.85 -1.19
CA THR A 365 16.04 -28.02 -2.65
C THR A 365 15.17 -27.01 -3.41
N TYR A 366 14.03 -26.59 -2.87
CA TYR A 366 13.21 -25.56 -3.50
C TYR A 366 13.92 -24.19 -3.50
N ALA A 367 14.42 -23.74 -2.35
CA ALA A 367 15.18 -22.50 -2.26
C ALA A 367 16.43 -22.52 -3.17
N ARG A 368 17.13 -23.65 -3.21
CA ARG A 368 18.33 -23.84 -4.04
C ARG A 368 18.02 -23.82 -5.54
N THR A 369 16.99 -24.54 -5.99
CA THR A 369 16.64 -24.61 -7.42
C THR A 369 16.06 -23.30 -7.94
N ALA A 370 15.35 -22.54 -7.10
CA ALA A 370 14.99 -21.16 -7.41
C ALA A 370 16.23 -20.27 -7.59
N ASP A 371 17.19 -20.32 -6.66
CA ASP A 371 18.45 -19.56 -6.79
C ASP A 371 19.23 -19.95 -8.05
N LEU A 372 19.32 -21.26 -8.34
CA LEU A 372 19.99 -21.77 -9.54
C LEU A 372 19.35 -21.22 -10.82
N PHE A 373 18.03 -21.24 -10.93
CA PHE A 373 17.34 -20.73 -12.10
C PHE A 373 17.58 -19.22 -12.31
N MET A 374 17.45 -18.41 -11.25
CA MET A 374 17.72 -16.97 -11.31
C MET A 374 19.21 -16.66 -11.57
N TRP A 375 20.12 -17.50 -11.11
CA TRP A 375 21.55 -17.39 -11.43
C TRP A 375 21.83 -17.64 -12.92
N GLU A 376 21.21 -18.68 -13.49
CA GLU A 376 21.35 -19.04 -14.91
C GLU A 376 20.56 -18.12 -15.84
N ARG A 377 19.53 -17.43 -15.33
CA ARG A 377 18.66 -16.50 -16.05
C ARG A 377 18.58 -15.19 -15.27
N LYS A 378 19.62 -14.37 -15.40
CA LYS A 378 19.81 -13.11 -14.65
C LYS A 378 18.75 -12.04 -14.96
N ASP A 379 17.92 -12.26 -15.96
CA ASP A 379 16.78 -11.44 -16.37
C ASP A 379 15.43 -11.94 -15.79
N PHE A 380 15.44 -13.01 -14.97
CA PHE A 380 14.23 -13.59 -14.38
C PHE A 380 14.17 -13.36 -12.86
N LEU A 381 13.06 -12.78 -12.39
CA LEU A 381 12.82 -12.50 -10.96
C LEU A 381 11.66 -13.35 -10.42
N ALA A 382 11.95 -14.20 -9.43
CA ALA A 382 10.93 -14.93 -8.69
C ALA A 382 10.55 -14.19 -7.39
N LEU A 383 9.25 -14.20 -7.07
CA LEU A 383 8.69 -13.70 -5.83
C LEU A 383 8.01 -14.84 -5.06
N PHE A 384 8.17 -14.84 -3.73
CA PHE A 384 7.55 -15.81 -2.82
C PHE A 384 6.89 -15.13 -1.63
N ALA A 385 5.73 -15.63 -1.20
CA ALA A 385 5.14 -15.26 0.07
C ALA A 385 6.07 -15.63 1.23
N ASN A 386 6.30 -14.71 2.17
CA ASN A 386 7.24 -14.96 3.28
C ASN A 386 6.70 -15.99 4.30
N GLY A 387 5.37 -16.20 4.32
CA GLY A 387 4.66 -17.14 5.19
C GLY A 387 3.67 -16.45 6.12
N ASN A 388 2.74 -17.22 6.71
CA ASN A 388 1.70 -16.72 7.62
C ASN A 388 1.81 -17.28 9.05
N ALA A 389 2.99 -17.76 9.45
CA ALA A 389 3.27 -18.30 10.78
C ALA A 389 3.85 -17.25 11.75
N GLY A 390 3.62 -15.95 11.50
CA GLY A 390 4.03 -14.88 12.42
C GLY A 390 3.21 -14.83 13.70
N GLY A 391 3.67 -14.03 14.66
CA GLY A 391 2.95 -13.69 15.89
C GLY A 391 3.06 -12.20 16.20
N GLU A 392 2.28 -11.72 17.17
CA GLU A 392 2.28 -10.31 17.58
C GLU A 392 3.71 -9.83 17.94
N GLY A 393 4.18 -8.77 17.26
CA GLY A 393 5.48 -8.15 17.53
C GLY A 393 6.67 -8.76 16.79
N GLY A 394 6.46 -9.77 15.95
CA GLY A 394 7.41 -10.16 14.90
C GLY A 394 8.75 -10.77 15.36
N THR A 395 8.81 -11.32 16.58
CA THR A 395 10.07 -11.74 17.21
C THR A 395 10.53 -13.17 16.89
N GLU A 396 9.68 -14.00 16.28
CA GLU A 396 9.98 -15.39 15.96
C GLU A 396 10.41 -15.57 14.49
N ALA A 397 11.48 -16.35 14.28
CA ALA A 397 12.06 -16.65 12.97
C ALA A 397 11.25 -17.70 12.19
N THR A 398 10.15 -17.27 11.59
CA THR A 398 9.10 -18.12 11.02
C THR A 398 9.02 -18.11 9.48
N VAL A 399 9.95 -17.42 8.81
CA VAL A 399 10.07 -17.44 7.34
C VAL A 399 10.12 -18.88 6.80
N GLY A 400 9.32 -19.13 5.76
CA GLY A 400 9.20 -20.44 5.12
C GLY A 400 10.06 -20.62 3.86
N THR A 401 10.26 -21.87 3.44
CA THR A 401 10.77 -22.21 2.10
C THR A 401 9.62 -22.15 1.08
N PRO A 402 9.82 -21.65 -0.16
CA PRO A 402 11.08 -21.22 -0.79
C PRO A 402 11.47 -19.75 -0.57
N ALA A 403 10.74 -18.98 0.24
CA ALA A 403 11.06 -17.57 0.52
C ALA A 403 12.45 -17.36 1.16
N THR A 404 13.05 -18.41 1.73
CA THR A 404 14.44 -18.47 2.20
C THR A 404 15.49 -18.40 1.07
N SER A 405 15.10 -18.51 -0.21
CA SER A 405 15.96 -18.26 -1.38
C SER A 405 16.67 -16.90 -1.27
N LYS A 406 17.94 -16.85 -1.69
CA LYS A 406 18.73 -15.61 -1.69
C LYS A 406 18.23 -14.65 -2.76
N ASN A 407 18.05 -15.18 -3.97
CA ASN A 407 17.82 -14.38 -5.17
C ASN A 407 16.38 -13.90 -5.30
N ALA A 408 15.42 -14.63 -4.71
CA ALA A 408 14.02 -14.24 -4.75
C ALA A 408 13.71 -12.99 -3.91
N VAL A 409 12.65 -12.29 -4.30
CA VAL A 409 11.98 -11.31 -3.41
C VAL A 409 11.01 -12.08 -2.54
N SER A 410 11.26 -12.13 -1.24
CA SER A 410 10.23 -12.61 -0.31
C SER A 410 9.39 -11.46 0.22
N VAL A 411 8.09 -11.68 0.33
CA VAL A 411 7.13 -10.60 0.58
C VAL A 411 6.36 -10.83 1.87
N GLY A 412 6.51 -9.89 2.81
CA GLY A 412 5.72 -9.82 4.04
C GLY A 412 4.43 -9.02 3.86
N ALA A 413 3.48 -9.17 4.77
CA ALA A 413 2.18 -8.52 4.71
C ALA A 413 2.09 -7.35 5.70
N THR A 414 1.66 -6.20 5.20
CA THR A 414 1.15 -5.09 6.01
C THR A 414 -0.37 -5.14 6.07
N GLU A 415 -0.94 -4.37 6.99
CA GLU A 415 -2.31 -3.90 6.86
C GLU A 415 -2.50 -3.11 5.54
N ASN A 416 -3.74 -2.76 5.19
CA ASN A 416 -4.05 -2.14 3.91
C ASN A 416 -4.43 -0.64 4.04
N GLY A 417 -4.29 0.11 2.95
CA GLY A 417 -4.62 1.52 2.86
C GLY A 417 -3.87 2.36 3.89
N LEU A 418 -4.59 3.23 4.62
CA LEU A 418 -4.00 4.15 5.60
C LEU A 418 -3.34 3.45 6.80
N TYR A 419 -3.61 2.15 6.99
CA TYR A 419 -2.99 1.36 8.03
C TYR A 419 -1.75 0.62 7.56
N ALA A 420 -1.33 0.76 6.30
CA ALA A 420 -0.20 0.03 5.73
C ALA A 420 1.17 0.34 6.34
N GLU A 421 1.24 1.20 7.36
CA GLU A 421 2.42 1.33 8.25
C GLU A 421 2.46 0.25 9.34
N ASN A 422 1.35 -0.47 9.56
CA ASN A 422 1.27 -1.57 10.51
C ASN A 422 1.59 -2.89 9.79
N MET A 423 2.44 -3.71 10.41
CA MET A 423 2.63 -5.09 9.98
C MET A 423 1.38 -5.92 10.27
N ALA A 424 1.04 -6.85 9.39
CA ALA A 424 0.01 -7.84 9.70
C ALA A 424 0.58 -8.83 10.74
N PRO A 425 -0.11 -9.09 11.87
CA PRO A 425 0.42 -9.94 12.94
C PRO A 425 0.79 -11.37 12.50
N PHE A 426 0.11 -11.91 11.49
CA PHE A 426 0.38 -13.24 10.95
C PHE A 426 1.60 -13.28 10.01
N SER A 427 2.11 -12.13 9.54
CA SER A 427 3.22 -12.11 8.59
C SER A 427 4.45 -12.78 9.20
N SER A 428 4.96 -13.81 8.55
CA SER A 428 6.18 -14.49 9.01
C SER A 428 7.37 -13.55 8.97
N ASN A 429 8.28 -13.73 9.92
CA ASN A 429 9.46 -12.88 10.09
C ASN A 429 10.72 -13.73 9.92
N GLY A 430 11.80 -13.09 9.52
CA GLY A 430 13.13 -13.66 9.58
C GLY A 430 13.69 -13.64 11.01
N PRO A 431 15.02 -13.78 11.16
CA PRO A 431 15.94 -14.06 10.08
C PRO A 431 15.75 -15.47 9.52
N THR A 432 16.33 -15.73 8.36
CA THR A 432 16.56 -17.11 7.92
C THR A 432 17.50 -17.84 8.90
N VAL A 433 17.58 -19.17 8.81
CA VAL A 433 18.44 -19.97 9.71
C VAL A 433 19.92 -19.57 9.70
N ASP A 434 20.43 -18.99 8.61
CA ASP A 434 21.80 -18.46 8.49
C ASP A 434 21.93 -16.97 8.83
N GLY A 435 20.85 -16.32 9.27
CA GLY A 435 20.87 -14.94 9.74
C GLY A 435 20.51 -13.88 8.69
N ARG A 436 20.22 -14.26 7.44
CA ARG A 436 19.80 -13.30 6.39
C ARG A 436 18.46 -12.66 6.71
N ILE A 437 18.31 -11.42 6.24
CA ILE A 437 17.12 -10.59 6.41
C ILE A 437 16.03 -11.06 5.44
N LYS A 438 14.89 -11.46 6.00
CA LYS A 438 13.65 -11.79 5.29
C LYS A 438 12.48 -11.30 6.16
N PRO A 439 11.37 -10.76 5.62
CA PRO A 439 11.09 -10.60 4.20
C PRO A 439 12.06 -9.62 3.50
N THR A 440 12.13 -9.66 2.18
CA THR A 440 12.89 -8.65 1.41
C THR A 440 12.16 -7.30 1.49
N VAL A 441 10.86 -7.27 1.20
CA VAL A 441 10.01 -6.07 1.30
C VAL A 441 8.62 -6.46 1.81
N THR A 442 7.81 -5.47 2.17
CA THR A 442 6.41 -5.68 2.55
C THR A 442 5.45 -4.91 1.64
N ALA A 443 4.20 -5.37 1.60
CA ALA A 443 3.10 -4.73 0.89
C ALA A 443 1.76 -5.07 1.57
N PRO A 444 0.68 -4.33 1.26
CA PRO A 444 -0.66 -4.66 1.76
C PRO A 444 -1.05 -6.12 1.49
N GLY A 445 -1.42 -6.83 2.55
CA GLY A 445 -1.84 -8.22 2.50
C GLY A 445 -3.06 -8.54 3.36
N VAL A 446 -3.71 -7.56 3.97
CA VAL A 446 -4.92 -7.76 4.80
C VAL A 446 -6.14 -7.15 4.12
N ASN A 447 -7.24 -7.91 4.04
CA ASN A 447 -8.49 -7.51 3.40
C ASN A 447 -8.27 -6.97 1.98
N ILE A 448 -7.44 -7.66 1.20
CA ILE A 448 -7.26 -7.37 -0.21
C ILE A 448 -8.46 -7.95 -0.93
N PHE A 449 -9.26 -7.12 -1.60
CA PHE A 449 -10.33 -7.62 -2.45
C PHE A 449 -9.75 -8.00 -3.82
N SER A 450 -10.21 -9.07 -4.44
CA SER A 450 -9.82 -9.41 -5.80
C SER A 450 -10.89 -10.30 -6.45
N ALA A 451 -10.60 -10.80 -7.66
CA ALA A 451 -11.46 -11.73 -8.38
C ALA A 451 -11.81 -12.96 -7.52
N ASP A 452 -13.08 -13.33 -7.48
CA ASP A 452 -13.65 -14.41 -6.69
C ASP A 452 -14.17 -15.53 -7.59
N SER A 453 -13.44 -16.64 -7.66
CA SER A 453 -13.91 -17.80 -8.43
C SER A 453 -15.13 -18.42 -7.74
N ASP A 454 -16.15 -18.80 -8.52
CA ASP A 454 -17.38 -19.43 -8.00
C ASP A 454 -17.39 -20.96 -8.16
N GLY A 455 -16.28 -21.58 -8.55
CA GLY A 455 -16.22 -23.02 -8.77
C GLY A 455 -16.90 -23.50 -10.06
N ILE A 456 -17.42 -22.61 -10.92
CA ILE A 456 -18.13 -22.94 -12.15
C ILE A 456 -17.45 -22.35 -13.40
N ARG A 457 -16.76 -23.22 -14.15
CA ARG A 457 -15.98 -22.94 -15.39
C ARG A 457 -16.53 -21.95 -16.43
N ASN A 458 -17.84 -21.81 -16.52
CA ASN A 458 -18.50 -21.02 -17.59
C ASN A 458 -19.73 -20.28 -17.05
N SER A 459 -19.75 -19.90 -15.77
CA SER A 459 -20.83 -19.10 -15.18
C SER A 459 -20.81 -17.64 -15.64
N GLY A 460 -19.64 -17.16 -16.06
CA GLY A 460 -19.39 -15.75 -16.35
C GLY A 460 -19.54 -14.87 -15.11
N ASN A 461 -19.17 -15.40 -13.93
CA ASN A 461 -19.27 -14.68 -12.67
C ASN A 461 -18.44 -13.38 -12.72
N SER A 462 -18.76 -12.44 -11.83
CA SER A 462 -18.03 -11.19 -11.68
C SER A 462 -17.83 -10.83 -10.20
N GLY A 463 -17.74 -11.87 -9.36
CA GLY A 463 -17.63 -11.75 -7.92
C GLY A 463 -16.31 -11.12 -7.50
N THR A 464 -16.30 -10.57 -6.30
CA THR A 464 -15.07 -10.16 -5.62
C THR A 464 -15.12 -10.60 -4.17
N VAL A 465 -14.00 -11.10 -3.65
CA VAL A 465 -13.85 -11.56 -2.27
C VAL A 465 -12.64 -10.90 -1.64
N ALA A 466 -12.70 -10.68 -0.34
CA ALA A 466 -11.55 -10.20 0.44
C ALA A 466 -10.77 -11.38 1.01
N MET A 467 -9.46 -11.42 0.76
CA MET A 467 -8.54 -12.37 1.37
C MET A 467 -7.42 -11.65 2.12
N SER A 468 -6.85 -12.35 3.10
CA SER A 468 -5.71 -11.88 3.89
C SER A 468 -4.61 -12.92 3.93
N GLY A 469 -3.37 -12.48 3.74
CA GLY A 469 -2.17 -13.32 3.78
C GLY A 469 -0.99 -12.64 3.12
N THR A 470 0.21 -13.14 3.39
CA THR A 470 1.40 -12.85 2.56
C THR A 470 1.18 -13.29 1.10
N SER A 471 0.26 -14.23 0.88
CA SER A 471 -0.28 -14.61 -0.43
C SER A 471 -0.94 -13.47 -1.21
N MET A 472 -1.46 -12.44 -0.55
CA MET A 472 -2.06 -11.27 -1.20
C MET A 472 -1.06 -10.11 -1.32
N ALA A 473 -0.10 -10.02 -0.39
CA ALA A 473 1.00 -9.07 -0.49
C ALA A 473 1.95 -9.40 -1.66
N THR A 474 2.26 -10.68 -1.87
CA THR A 474 3.18 -11.14 -2.93
C THR A 474 2.75 -10.71 -4.35
N PRO A 475 1.50 -10.95 -4.81
CA PRO A 475 1.05 -10.50 -6.12
C PRO A 475 0.97 -8.98 -6.23
N THR A 476 0.76 -8.28 -5.12
CA THR A 476 0.85 -6.81 -5.07
C THR A 476 2.26 -6.34 -5.46
N VAL A 477 3.31 -6.97 -4.89
CA VAL A 477 4.71 -6.68 -5.26
C VAL A 477 5.05 -7.20 -6.65
N ALA A 478 4.49 -8.33 -7.10
CA ALA A 478 4.73 -8.84 -8.45
C ALA A 478 4.21 -7.88 -9.54
N GLY A 479 3.04 -7.28 -9.33
CA GLY A 479 2.55 -6.22 -10.20
C GLY A 479 3.42 -4.96 -10.13
N ALA A 480 3.92 -4.58 -8.94
CA ALA A 480 4.90 -3.50 -8.81
C ALA A 480 6.19 -3.77 -9.60
N ALA A 481 6.70 -5.01 -9.54
CA ALA A 481 7.87 -5.45 -10.30
C ALA A 481 7.64 -5.34 -11.83
N ALA A 482 6.42 -5.64 -12.30
CA ALA A 482 6.05 -5.48 -13.70
C ALA A 482 6.07 -4.00 -14.12
N LEU A 483 5.59 -3.09 -13.27
CA LEU A 483 5.66 -1.64 -13.53
C LEU A 483 7.11 -1.14 -13.56
N VAL A 484 7.97 -1.62 -12.65
CA VAL A 484 9.41 -1.29 -12.63
C VAL A 484 10.10 -1.80 -13.89
N ARG A 485 9.79 -3.03 -14.33
CA ARG A 485 10.36 -3.59 -15.56
C ARG A 485 9.96 -2.77 -16.78
N GLN A 486 8.68 -2.42 -16.90
CA GLN A 486 8.18 -1.55 -17.97
C GLN A 486 8.86 -0.17 -17.95
N TYR A 487 9.10 0.42 -16.78
CA TYR A 487 9.77 1.72 -16.66
C TYR A 487 11.14 1.75 -17.38
N TYR A 488 11.94 0.69 -17.25
CA TYR A 488 13.23 0.59 -17.95
C TYR A 488 13.09 0.21 -19.44
N GLU A 489 12.16 -0.68 -19.78
CA GLU A 489 11.91 -1.08 -21.18
C GLU A 489 11.30 0.05 -22.03
N ASP A 490 10.63 1.00 -21.39
CA ASP A 490 10.04 2.16 -22.06
C ASP A 490 11.03 3.34 -22.09
N GLY A 491 12.20 3.17 -21.47
CA GLY A 491 13.30 4.14 -21.46
C GLY A 491 12.96 5.41 -20.70
N TYR A 492 12.26 5.30 -19.56
CA TYR A 492 12.03 6.46 -18.70
C TYR A 492 13.30 6.94 -18.00
N TRP A 493 14.20 6.02 -17.63
CA TRP A 493 15.52 6.41 -17.13
C TRP A 493 16.46 6.71 -18.32
N PRO A 494 17.30 7.75 -18.26
CA PRO A 494 17.59 8.61 -17.09
C PRO A 494 16.68 9.84 -16.92
N ASN A 495 16.00 10.28 -17.98
CA ASN A 495 15.44 11.63 -18.05
C ASN A 495 14.03 11.78 -17.45
N GLY A 496 13.41 10.69 -17.01
CA GLY A 496 12.04 10.64 -16.49
C GLY A 496 10.94 10.70 -17.57
N SER A 497 11.32 10.63 -18.84
CA SER A 497 10.40 10.62 -20.00
C SER A 497 10.71 9.41 -20.86
N ALA A 498 9.67 8.70 -21.31
CA ALA A 498 9.85 7.53 -22.16
C ALA A 498 10.60 7.88 -23.45
N ASN A 499 11.74 7.22 -23.68
CA ASN A 499 12.54 7.36 -24.88
C ASN A 499 13.09 5.99 -25.30
N THR A 500 12.72 5.52 -26.49
CA THR A 500 13.17 4.22 -26.99
C THR A 500 14.67 4.09 -27.16
N ALA A 501 15.42 5.20 -27.26
CA ALA A 501 16.88 5.17 -27.31
C ALA A 501 17.52 4.87 -25.94
N ASP A 502 16.80 5.16 -24.86
CA ASP A 502 17.24 4.94 -23.48
C ASP A 502 16.65 3.62 -22.91
N ALA A 503 15.81 2.93 -23.68
CA ALA A 503 15.19 1.67 -23.30
C ALA A 503 16.20 0.50 -23.23
N PHE A 504 16.08 -0.33 -22.20
CA PHE A 504 16.87 -1.56 -22.06
C PHE A 504 16.11 -2.63 -21.29
N GLU A 505 16.53 -3.90 -21.43
CA GLU A 505 16.03 -5.01 -20.63
C GLU A 505 16.74 -5.05 -19.27
N PRO A 506 16.06 -4.80 -18.15
CA PRO A 506 16.69 -4.78 -16.84
C PRO A 506 16.95 -6.19 -16.31
N SER A 507 18.06 -6.39 -15.59
CA SER A 507 18.29 -7.62 -14.83
C SER A 507 17.31 -7.77 -13.66
N ALA A 508 17.12 -9.01 -13.20
CA ALA A 508 16.36 -9.32 -12.01
C ALA A 508 16.93 -8.62 -10.76
N ALA A 509 18.27 -8.50 -10.70
CA ALA A 509 18.96 -7.77 -9.64
C ALA A 509 18.60 -6.28 -9.66
N LEU A 510 18.52 -5.65 -10.84
CA LEU A 510 18.11 -4.25 -10.95
C LEU A 510 16.66 -4.04 -10.51
N ILE A 511 15.73 -4.89 -10.97
CA ILE A 511 14.32 -4.81 -10.53
C ILE A 511 14.21 -4.96 -9.01
N LYS A 512 14.92 -5.94 -8.43
CA LYS A 512 14.97 -6.16 -6.98
C LYS A 512 15.58 -4.98 -6.22
N ALA A 513 16.69 -4.42 -6.70
CA ALA A 513 17.32 -3.23 -6.12
C ALA A 513 16.38 -2.01 -6.15
N THR A 514 15.63 -1.81 -7.23
CA THR A 514 14.67 -0.71 -7.35
C THR A 514 13.50 -0.87 -6.39
N LEU A 515 12.97 -2.08 -6.22
CA LEU A 515 11.92 -2.36 -5.23
C LEU A 515 12.41 -2.06 -3.79
N ILE A 516 13.61 -2.54 -3.43
CA ILE A 516 14.24 -2.29 -2.12
C ILE A 516 14.54 -0.80 -1.91
N ASN A 517 15.05 -0.10 -2.93
CA ASN A 517 15.32 1.33 -2.84
C ASN A 517 14.02 2.12 -2.61
N SER A 518 12.93 1.71 -3.25
CA SER A 518 11.61 2.33 -3.13
C SER A 518 10.97 2.14 -1.75
N ALA A 519 11.41 1.12 -1.02
CA ALA A 519 10.80 0.73 0.24
C ALA A 519 10.99 1.80 1.33
N GLN A 520 9.94 1.99 2.12
CA GLN A 520 9.83 2.98 3.18
C GLN A 520 9.85 2.29 4.53
N ASP A 521 10.66 2.81 5.45
CA ASP A 521 10.66 2.40 6.86
C ASP A 521 9.28 2.62 7.47
N MET A 522 8.74 1.59 8.09
CA MET A 522 7.44 1.63 8.73
C MET A 522 7.57 1.82 10.23
N THR A 523 6.69 2.66 10.78
CA THR A 523 6.69 2.98 12.22
C THR A 523 5.39 2.62 12.93
N GLY A 524 4.51 1.86 12.26
CA GLY A 524 3.21 1.46 12.81
C GLY A 524 3.29 0.26 13.75
N ALA A 525 2.12 -0.20 14.18
CA ALA A 525 1.98 -1.35 15.07
C ALA A 525 2.59 -2.63 14.46
N TYR A 526 3.08 -3.50 15.34
CA TYR A 526 3.68 -4.81 15.00
C TYR A 526 4.93 -4.75 14.11
N THR A 527 5.49 -3.56 13.87
CA THR A 527 6.85 -3.42 13.36
C THR A 527 7.85 -3.83 14.45
N ASP A 528 8.85 -4.65 14.09
CA ASP A 528 9.82 -5.22 15.03
C ASP A 528 10.95 -4.24 15.36
N ALA A 529 11.49 -3.56 14.34
CA ALA A 529 12.52 -2.54 14.44
C ALA A 529 12.55 -1.67 13.17
N PRO A 530 13.17 -0.48 13.19
CA PRO A 530 13.45 0.29 11.97
C PRO A 530 14.26 -0.50 10.94
N ILE A 531 14.16 -0.11 9.68
CA ILE A 531 14.90 -0.78 8.59
C ILE A 531 16.44 -0.76 8.77
N PRO A 532 17.14 -1.77 8.22
CA PRO A 532 16.58 -3.06 7.86
C PRO A 532 16.23 -3.87 9.11
N SER A 533 15.15 -4.64 9.04
CA SER A 533 14.72 -5.51 10.13
C SER A 533 14.21 -6.87 9.62
N THR A 534 14.03 -7.81 10.53
CA THR A 534 13.56 -9.16 10.19
C THR A 534 12.05 -9.27 10.08
N GLY A 535 11.29 -8.27 10.50
CA GLY A 535 9.85 -8.22 10.34
C GLY A 535 9.40 -7.46 9.09
N GLN A 536 9.91 -6.24 8.91
CA GLN A 536 9.58 -5.41 7.76
C GLN A 536 10.59 -5.48 6.61
N GLY A 537 11.72 -6.17 6.78
CA GLY A 537 12.74 -6.23 5.74
C GLY A 537 13.35 -4.86 5.47
N TRP A 538 13.31 -4.46 4.20
CA TRP A 538 13.67 -3.11 3.76
C TRP A 538 12.51 -2.10 3.82
N GLY A 539 11.34 -2.53 4.31
CA GLY A 539 10.15 -1.71 4.49
C GLY A 539 9.06 -1.97 3.44
N ARG A 540 8.01 -1.15 3.48
CA ARG A 540 6.90 -1.22 2.52
C ARG A 540 7.26 -0.57 1.21
N ILE A 541 7.00 -1.23 0.08
CA ILE A 541 7.23 -0.64 -1.24
C ILE A 541 6.44 0.67 -1.44
N ASN A 542 7.10 1.66 -2.03
CA ASN A 542 6.51 2.93 -2.47
C ASN A 542 7.26 3.40 -3.73
N LEU A 543 6.79 3.00 -4.90
CA LEU A 543 7.51 3.17 -6.18
C LEU A 543 7.88 4.63 -6.47
N SER A 544 7.06 5.60 -6.05
CA SER A 544 7.35 7.02 -6.25
C SER A 544 8.56 7.50 -5.47
N ASN A 545 9.06 6.74 -4.48
CA ASN A 545 10.31 7.06 -3.79
C ASN A 545 11.54 6.94 -4.69
N THR A 546 11.49 6.08 -5.71
CA THR A 546 12.64 5.80 -6.58
C THR A 546 12.37 6.13 -8.03
N LEU A 547 11.19 5.80 -8.58
CA LEU A 547 10.87 6.05 -9.99
C LEU A 547 10.74 7.55 -10.25
N HIS A 548 11.72 8.07 -10.99
CA HIS A 548 11.82 9.47 -11.41
C HIS A 548 11.05 9.69 -12.72
N PHE A 549 10.22 10.74 -12.76
CA PHE A 549 9.58 11.22 -13.98
C PHE A 549 9.95 12.68 -14.24
N PHE A 550 9.89 13.10 -15.50
CA PHE A 550 10.19 14.46 -15.90
C PHE A 550 9.37 15.48 -15.09
N GLY A 551 10.06 16.48 -14.55
CA GLY A 551 9.52 17.50 -13.63
C GLY A 551 9.58 17.11 -12.15
N ASP A 552 9.97 15.88 -11.80
CA ASP A 552 10.24 15.54 -10.40
C ASP A 552 11.57 16.14 -9.95
N ASN A 553 11.62 16.61 -8.71
CA ASN A 553 12.88 17.01 -8.09
C ASN A 553 13.76 15.81 -7.67
N LYS A 554 13.37 14.57 -7.98
CA LYS A 554 14.06 13.35 -7.55
C LYS A 554 15.18 13.01 -8.50
N ILE A 555 16.29 12.53 -7.94
CA ILE A 555 17.42 12.07 -8.74
C ILE A 555 17.47 10.54 -8.67
N LEU A 556 17.57 9.88 -9.82
CA LEU A 556 17.75 8.43 -9.95
C LEU A 556 18.91 8.15 -10.91
N ASP A 557 19.92 7.43 -10.44
CA ASP A 557 20.92 6.77 -11.28
C ASP A 557 20.87 5.25 -11.07
N VAL A 558 21.13 4.50 -12.13
CA VAL A 558 21.15 3.03 -12.08
C VAL A 558 22.39 2.46 -12.75
N VAL A 559 22.83 1.33 -12.24
CA VAL A 559 23.94 0.54 -12.79
C VAL A 559 23.46 -0.90 -12.87
N ASP A 560 23.51 -1.48 -14.06
CA ASP A 560 23.23 -2.90 -14.29
C ASP A 560 24.48 -3.59 -14.85
N ALA A 561 25.42 -3.92 -13.96
CA ALA A 561 26.78 -4.29 -14.32
C ALA A 561 26.89 -5.76 -14.73
N ALA A 562 26.44 -6.09 -15.95
CA ALA A 562 26.47 -7.44 -16.51
C ALA A 562 27.87 -8.09 -16.55
N GLY A 563 28.94 -7.29 -16.63
CA GLY A 563 30.33 -7.77 -16.60
C GLY A 563 30.80 -8.30 -15.25
N GLY A 564 30.17 -7.83 -14.16
CA GLY A 564 30.41 -8.28 -12.80
C GLY A 564 31.82 -8.03 -12.24
N LEU A 565 32.05 -8.55 -11.03
CA LEU A 565 33.32 -8.47 -10.32
C LEU A 565 33.91 -9.85 -10.06
N VAL A 566 35.24 -9.95 -10.13
CA VAL A 566 36.02 -11.08 -9.59
C VAL A 566 36.53 -10.72 -8.19
N THR A 567 37.08 -11.70 -7.47
CA THR A 567 37.68 -11.47 -6.14
C THR A 567 38.72 -10.35 -6.17
N ASN A 568 38.63 -9.44 -5.20
CA ASN A 568 39.39 -8.19 -5.03
C ASN A 568 39.23 -7.14 -6.13
N ALA A 569 38.40 -7.37 -7.16
CA ALA A 569 38.07 -6.33 -8.12
C ALA A 569 37.11 -5.32 -7.49
N THR A 570 37.24 -4.06 -7.90
CA THR A 570 36.40 -2.97 -7.45
C THR A 570 35.74 -2.28 -8.64
N TRP A 571 34.51 -1.85 -8.43
CA TRP A 571 33.81 -0.88 -9.26
C TRP A 571 33.52 0.35 -8.41
N SER A 572 33.69 1.55 -8.95
CA SER A 572 33.46 2.79 -8.21
C SER A 572 32.91 3.89 -9.12
N ARG A 573 31.99 4.70 -8.59
CA ARG A 573 31.47 5.92 -9.21
C ARG A 573 31.37 7.04 -8.17
N THR A 574 31.48 8.29 -8.65
CA THR A 574 31.36 9.49 -7.83
C THR A 574 29.99 10.11 -8.05
N TYR A 575 29.29 10.38 -6.96
CA TYR A 575 27.96 10.94 -6.94
C TYR A 575 27.96 12.24 -6.15
N PHE A 576 27.48 13.32 -6.75
CA PHE A 576 27.27 14.58 -6.04
C PHE A 576 25.88 14.63 -5.45
N SER A 577 25.81 14.80 -4.13
CA SER A 577 24.56 15.07 -3.42
C SER A 577 24.54 16.53 -2.98
N THR A 578 23.38 17.18 -3.13
CA THR A 578 23.14 18.52 -2.58
C THR A 578 22.86 18.49 -1.08
N GLY A 579 22.65 17.31 -0.49
CA GLY A 579 22.23 17.14 0.91
C GLY A 579 20.74 17.42 1.17
N ASN A 580 20.00 17.95 0.19
CA ASN A 580 18.58 18.31 0.34
C ASN A 580 17.64 17.10 0.28
N GLN A 581 18.12 15.97 -0.22
CA GLN A 581 17.41 14.70 -0.30
C GLN A 581 18.22 13.63 0.42
N ALA A 582 17.55 12.59 0.89
CA ALA A 582 18.26 11.43 1.40
C ALA A 582 19.02 10.75 0.25
N LEU A 583 20.29 10.42 0.47
CA LEU A 583 21.08 9.61 -0.44
C LEU A 583 20.88 8.15 -0.08
N LYS A 584 20.23 7.39 -0.97
CA LYS A 584 19.99 5.95 -0.78
C LYS A 584 20.66 5.16 -1.89
N VAL A 585 21.65 4.34 -1.52
CA VAL A 585 22.42 3.49 -2.42
C VAL A 585 22.09 2.04 -2.09
N THR A 586 21.55 1.30 -3.06
CA THR A 586 21.13 -0.10 -2.89
C THR A 586 21.87 -0.98 -3.89
N LEU A 587 22.67 -1.92 -3.39
CA LEU A 587 23.38 -2.94 -4.13
C LEU A 587 22.62 -4.26 -4.02
N VAL A 588 22.39 -4.94 -5.15
CA VAL A 588 21.82 -6.29 -5.19
C VAL A 588 22.52 -7.15 -6.24
N TRP A 589 22.66 -8.45 -5.97
CA TRP A 589 23.10 -9.42 -6.97
C TRP A 589 22.31 -10.73 -6.89
N SER A 590 22.17 -11.41 -8.03
CA SER A 590 21.73 -12.80 -8.07
C SER A 590 22.94 -13.68 -7.81
N ASP A 591 23.02 -14.30 -6.63
CA ASP A 591 24.16 -15.10 -6.18
C ASP A 591 24.10 -16.56 -6.69
N TYR A 592 25.23 -17.23 -6.74
CA TYR A 592 25.31 -18.65 -7.07
C TYR A 592 24.57 -19.49 -6.01
N PRO A 593 23.81 -20.55 -6.36
CA PRO A 593 23.06 -21.35 -5.38
C PRO A 593 23.98 -21.97 -4.32
N ALA A 594 23.55 -21.94 -3.06
CA ALA A 594 24.30 -22.55 -1.96
C ALA A 594 24.20 -24.09 -2.01
N ALA A 595 25.10 -24.77 -1.31
CA ALA A 595 24.90 -26.19 -0.99
C ALA A 595 23.83 -26.32 0.11
N GLU A 596 22.89 -27.26 -0.03
CA GLU A 596 21.94 -27.57 1.03
C GLU A 596 22.68 -27.99 2.31
N GLY A 597 22.22 -27.51 3.47
CA GLY A 597 22.85 -27.79 4.76
C GLY A 597 24.14 -26.99 5.05
N ALA A 598 24.54 -26.05 4.18
CA ALA A 598 25.58 -25.08 4.51
C ALA A 598 25.16 -24.21 5.71
N SER A 599 26.14 -23.80 6.53
CA SER A 599 25.89 -22.93 7.69
C SER A 599 25.67 -21.47 7.32
N ILE A 600 26.14 -21.05 6.14
CA ILE A 600 25.94 -19.72 5.54
C ILE A 600 25.62 -19.96 4.06
N MET A 601 24.55 -19.32 3.57
CA MET A 601 24.06 -19.59 2.22
C MET A 601 24.74 -18.68 1.20
N LEU A 602 25.29 -17.52 1.61
CA LEU A 602 26.03 -16.63 0.72
C LEU A 602 27.24 -17.34 0.08
N VAL A 603 27.40 -17.21 -1.24
CA VAL A 603 28.50 -17.84 -2.01
C VAL A 603 29.46 -16.78 -2.54
N ASN A 604 28.96 -15.85 -3.36
CA ASN A 604 29.71 -14.69 -3.80
C ASN A 604 29.41 -13.50 -2.89
N ASP A 605 30.45 -12.97 -2.27
CA ASP A 605 30.40 -11.90 -1.30
C ASP A 605 30.87 -10.58 -1.94
N LEU A 606 29.94 -9.63 -2.06
CA LEU A 606 30.18 -8.28 -2.55
C LEU A 606 29.96 -7.26 -1.42
N ASP A 607 30.88 -6.30 -1.32
CA ASP A 607 30.86 -5.23 -0.32
C ASP A 607 30.42 -3.90 -0.94
N LEU A 608 29.36 -3.27 -0.42
CA LEU A 608 29.02 -1.87 -0.66
C LEU A 608 29.76 -0.96 0.34
N THR A 609 30.39 0.06 -0.18
CA THR A 609 30.97 1.15 0.60
C THR A 609 30.64 2.50 -0.02
N VAL A 610 30.16 3.44 0.79
CA VAL A 610 29.95 4.84 0.41
C VAL A 610 30.87 5.71 1.25
N THR A 611 31.73 6.49 0.59
CA THR A 611 32.63 7.44 1.26
C THR A 611 32.11 8.85 1.05
N ASP A 612 31.87 9.61 2.12
CA ASP A 612 31.35 10.98 2.05
C ASP A 612 32.45 12.02 1.75
N PRO A 613 32.09 13.32 1.58
CA PRO A 613 33.05 14.37 1.24
C PRO A 613 34.17 14.59 2.27
N ASP A 614 34.01 14.13 3.52
CA ASP A 614 35.05 14.21 4.57
C ASP A 614 35.92 12.95 4.64
N GLY A 615 35.67 11.96 3.78
CA GLY A 615 36.33 10.66 3.83
C GLY A 615 35.75 9.71 4.87
N ILE A 616 34.56 10.00 5.43
CA ILE A 616 33.88 9.07 6.34
C ILE A 616 33.26 7.94 5.53
N ILE A 617 33.44 6.72 6.03
CA ILE A 617 33.02 5.50 5.36
C ILE A 617 31.75 4.93 5.98
N TYR A 618 30.75 4.71 5.14
CA TYR A 618 29.51 3.97 5.42
C TYR A 618 29.57 2.64 4.68
N ARG A 619 29.32 1.53 5.39
CA ARG A 619 29.30 0.18 4.81
C ARG A 619 27.86 -0.28 4.63
N GLY A 620 27.62 -1.14 3.65
CA GLY A 620 26.33 -1.77 3.46
C GLY A 620 25.81 -2.39 4.75
N ASN A 621 24.53 -2.16 5.03
CA ASN A 621 23.76 -2.77 6.13
C ASN A 621 24.24 -2.41 7.55
N VAL A 622 25.18 -1.47 7.69
CA VAL A 622 25.54 -0.88 8.99
C VAL A 622 24.55 0.24 9.32
N PHE A 623 23.39 -0.12 9.88
CA PHE A 623 22.32 0.81 10.24
C PHE A 623 22.25 1.08 11.75
N GLN A 624 21.77 2.28 12.09
CA GLN A 624 21.41 2.72 13.43
C GLN A 624 20.10 3.51 13.31
N ASN A 625 19.00 2.97 13.89
CA ASN A 625 17.68 3.60 13.90
C ASN A 625 17.17 4.03 12.50
N GLY A 626 17.19 3.12 11.51
CA GLY A 626 16.63 3.40 10.19
C GLY A 626 17.53 4.16 9.22
N ALA A 627 18.77 4.51 9.62
CA ALA A 627 19.76 5.18 8.76
C ALA A 627 21.15 4.57 8.91
N SER A 628 22.04 4.77 7.93
CA SER A 628 23.39 4.22 7.98
C SER A 628 24.29 4.94 9.00
N GLY A 629 24.98 4.14 9.82
CA GLY A 629 26.05 4.60 10.69
C GLY A 629 27.42 4.49 10.01
N CYS A 630 28.39 5.30 10.46
CA CYS A 630 29.77 5.20 9.98
C CYS A 630 30.55 4.06 10.68
N GLY A 631 31.49 3.44 9.96
CA GLY A 631 32.30 2.33 10.47
C GLY A 631 31.58 0.97 10.43
N GLY A 632 31.67 0.19 11.51
CA GLY A 632 31.12 -1.18 11.57
C GLY A 632 31.93 -2.22 10.78
N SER A 633 31.35 -3.42 10.68
CA SER A 633 31.86 -4.52 9.83
C SER A 633 30.96 -4.65 8.61
N ALA A 634 31.51 -5.12 7.49
CA ALA A 634 30.71 -5.38 6.31
C ALA A 634 29.76 -6.58 6.51
N ASP A 635 28.67 -6.62 5.74
CA ASP A 635 27.70 -7.71 5.76
C ASP A 635 28.32 -8.96 5.12
N ARG A 636 28.04 -10.14 5.68
CA ARG A 636 28.62 -11.42 5.22
C ARG A 636 27.56 -12.49 4.97
N LEU A 637 26.30 -12.07 4.88
CA LEU A 637 25.13 -12.95 4.82
C LEU A 637 24.22 -12.59 3.65
N ASN A 638 23.95 -11.29 3.43
CA ASN A 638 22.90 -10.85 2.52
C ASN A 638 23.41 -10.61 1.09
N VAL A 639 22.55 -10.86 0.10
CA VAL A 639 22.79 -10.51 -1.31
C VAL A 639 22.28 -9.11 -1.68
N GLU A 640 21.88 -8.37 -0.66
CA GLU A 640 21.32 -7.03 -0.72
C GLU A 640 21.99 -6.19 0.36
N GLU A 641 22.69 -5.15 -0.09
CA GLU A 641 23.35 -4.18 0.77
C GLU A 641 22.83 -2.77 0.51
N GLN A 642 22.59 -2.00 1.57
CA GLN A 642 22.13 -0.62 1.45
C GLN A 642 22.97 0.34 2.29
N VAL A 643 23.16 1.55 1.77
CA VAL A 643 23.54 2.73 2.54
C VAL A 643 22.44 3.78 2.39
N LEU A 644 21.92 4.28 3.50
CA LEU A 644 20.93 5.35 3.55
C LEU A 644 21.45 6.50 4.42
N ILE A 645 21.78 7.61 3.77
CA ILE A 645 22.23 8.85 4.42
C ILE A 645 21.06 9.84 4.37
N PRO A 646 20.49 10.26 5.52
CA PRO A 646 19.32 11.15 5.57
C PRO A 646 19.52 12.50 4.88
N ALA A 647 18.42 13.17 4.54
CA ALA A 647 18.43 14.56 4.10
C ALA A 647 18.96 15.49 5.22
N SER A 648 19.42 16.68 4.86
CA SER A 648 20.25 17.58 5.71
C SER A 648 21.67 17.07 5.95
N SER A 649 22.11 16.07 5.17
CA SER A 649 23.48 15.61 5.13
C SER A 649 24.37 16.56 4.33
N ARG A 650 25.68 16.34 4.39
CA ARG A 650 26.67 17.24 3.79
C ARG A 650 26.58 17.22 2.26
N SER A 651 26.49 18.39 1.65
CA SER A 651 26.63 18.56 0.21
C SER A 651 28.06 18.22 -0.24
N GLY A 652 28.20 17.57 -1.39
CA GLY A 652 29.49 17.25 -2.00
C GLY A 652 29.54 15.87 -2.65
N ASN A 653 30.77 15.45 -2.98
CA ASN A 653 31.04 14.19 -3.67
C ASN A 653 31.09 12.99 -2.73
N TYR A 654 30.24 12.00 -3.01
CA TYR A 654 30.21 10.69 -2.39
C TYR A 654 30.80 9.65 -3.36
N ALA A 655 31.76 8.87 -2.92
CA ALA A 655 32.28 7.75 -3.71
C ALA A 655 31.52 6.47 -3.34
N VAL A 656 30.76 5.94 -4.28
CA VAL A 656 30.07 4.65 -4.16
C VAL A 656 30.97 3.58 -4.76
N THR A 657 31.35 2.58 -3.96
CA THR A 657 32.26 1.51 -4.35
C THR A 657 31.65 0.15 -4.04
N VAL A 658 31.73 -0.76 -5.01
CA VAL A 658 31.38 -2.18 -4.87
C VAL A 658 32.66 -2.99 -5.00
N THR A 659 32.96 -3.86 -4.04
CA THR A 659 34.16 -4.71 -4.04
C THR A 659 33.75 -6.18 -4.06
N GLY A 660 34.33 -7.00 -4.94
CA GLY A 660 34.19 -8.44 -4.86
C GLY A 660 35.05 -9.01 -3.74
N HIS A 661 34.56 -9.02 -2.49
CA HIS A 661 35.32 -9.48 -1.32
C HIS A 661 35.84 -10.92 -1.52
N ASN A 662 34.93 -11.81 -1.91
CA ASN A 662 35.23 -13.20 -2.22
C ASN A 662 34.21 -13.73 -3.22
N VAL A 663 34.65 -13.94 -4.47
CA VAL A 663 33.77 -14.34 -5.58
C VAL A 663 34.25 -15.70 -6.15
N PRO A 664 33.97 -16.83 -5.47
CA PRO A 664 34.37 -18.15 -5.92
C PRO A 664 33.69 -18.59 -7.23
N TYR A 665 32.49 -18.09 -7.53
CA TYR A 665 31.76 -18.33 -8.77
C TYR A 665 31.58 -17.02 -9.55
N GLY A 666 32.68 -16.51 -10.08
CA GLY A 666 32.74 -15.21 -10.76
C GLY A 666 32.93 -15.26 -12.29
N PRO A 667 32.94 -14.07 -12.94
CA PRO A 667 32.62 -12.78 -12.32
C PRO A 667 31.13 -12.71 -11.92
N GLN A 668 30.83 -12.02 -10.81
CA GLN A 668 29.48 -11.85 -10.26
C GLN A 668 28.87 -10.53 -10.74
N PRO A 669 27.85 -10.54 -11.62
CA PRO A 669 27.11 -9.34 -12.00
C PRO A 669 26.33 -8.77 -10.82
N PHE A 670 26.10 -7.47 -10.82
CA PHE A 670 25.40 -6.77 -9.75
C PHE A 670 24.65 -5.56 -10.30
N ALA A 671 23.66 -5.09 -9.55
CA ALA A 671 22.97 -3.85 -9.82
C ALA A 671 23.11 -2.86 -8.66
N VAL A 672 23.20 -1.56 -8.98
CA VAL A 672 23.19 -0.47 -8.00
C VAL A 672 22.11 0.53 -8.38
N VAL A 673 21.28 0.90 -7.41
CA VAL A 673 20.28 1.97 -7.52
C VAL A 673 20.66 3.08 -6.57
N VAL A 674 20.83 4.29 -7.10
CA VAL A 674 21.20 5.49 -6.32
C VAL A 674 20.10 6.54 -6.45
N THR A 675 19.55 6.99 -5.33
CA THR A 675 18.64 8.14 -5.28
C THR A 675 19.24 9.28 -4.46
N GLY A 676 18.90 10.52 -4.81
CA GLY A 676 19.32 11.73 -4.07
C GLY A 676 20.72 12.27 -4.41
N ALA A 677 21.39 11.74 -5.43
CA ALA A 677 22.67 12.22 -5.92
C ALA A 677 22.87 11.95 -7.42
N VAL A 678 23.53 12.87 -8.14
CA VAL A 678 23.83 12.77 -9.57
C VAL A 678 25.23 12.18 -9.78
N ASN A 679 25.38 11.27 -10.74
CA ASN A 679 26.69 10.75 -11.14
C ASN A 679 27.49 11.84 -11.86
N ILE A 680 28.76 12.02 -11.48
CA ILE A 680 29.68 12.95 -12.16
C ILE A 680 30.76 12.15 -12.88
N THR A 681 30.90 12.41 -14.17
CA THR A 681 31.85 11.73 -15.06
C THR A 681 32.78 12.74 -15.76
N SER A 682 33.86 12.23 -16.34
CA SER A 682 34.75 13.01 -17.22
C SER A 682 34.06 13.46 -18.50
N ALA A 683 33.15 12.65 -19.07
CA ALA A 683 32.29 13.06 -20.19
C ALA A 683 31.44 14.32 -19.95
N GLY A 684 31.33 14.69 -18.67
CA GLY A 684 30.51 15.74 -18.12
C GLY A 684 29.06 15.80 -18.60
N PHE A 685 28.34 16.80 -18.13
CA PHE A 685 26.98 17.10 -18.55
C PHE A 685 26.68 18.57 -18.32
N ILE A 686 25.69 19.09 -19.07
CA ILE A 686 25.14 20.43 -18.88
C ILE A 686 23.62 20.37 -18.80
N TYR A 687 23.04 21.10 -17.85
CA TYR A 687 21.62 21.13 -17.57
C TYR A 687 21.13 22.56 -17.27
N LEU A 688 19.87 22.84 -17.63
CA LEU A 688 19.16 24.09 -17.37
C LEU A 688 17.97 23.84 -16.46
N ASP A 689 17.65 24.78 -15.56
CA ASP A 689 16.58 24.58 -14.58
C ASP A 689 15.14 24.49 -15.15
N LYS A 690 14.93 24.88 -16.41
CA LYS A 690 13.66 24.76 -17.14
C LYS A 690 13.91 24.42 -18.61
N THR A 691 12.89 23.92 -19.29
CA THR A 691 12.91 23.73 -20.75
C THR A 691 12.35 24.92 -21.53
N SER A 692 11.58 25.81 -20.88
CA SER A 692 11.11 27.07 -21.44
C SER A 692 11.32 28.26 -20.50
N TYR A 693 11.62 29.44 -21.06
CA TYR A 693 11.90 30.67 -20.32
C TYR A 693 11.15 31.88 -20.89
N GLY A 694 10.60 32.71 -20.00
CA GLY A 694 9.99 33.99 -20.37
C GLY A 694 11.03 35.08 -20.67
N GLY A 695 10.58 36.26 -21.10
CA GLY A 695 11.46 37.39 -21.45
C GLY A 695 12.07 38.17 -20.28
N SER A 696 11.88 37.69 -19.05
CA SER A 696 12.41 38.27 -17.80
C SER A 696 12.80 37.20 -16.78
N ASP A 697 12.92 35.96 -17.22
CA ASP A 697 13.33 34.83 -16.41
C ASP A 697 14.82 34.83 -16.13
N THR A 698 15.24 34.06 -15.12
CA THR A 698 16.65 33.75 -14.86
C THR A 698 16.91 32.30 -15.23
N ILE A 699 17.76 32.07 -16.23
CA ILE A 699 18.24 30.74 -16.61
C ILE A 699 19.32 30.35 -15.62
N LYS A 700 19.12 29.26 -14.88
CA LYS A 700 20.18 28.66 -14.06
C LYS A 700 20.84 27.54 -14.85
N ILE A 701 22.16 27.60 -14.91
CA ILE A 701 22.99 26.67 -15.68
C ILE A 701 23.80 25.85 -14.69
N THR A 702 23.80 24.55 -14.88
CA THR A 702 24.63 23.61 -14.12
C THR A 702 25.48 22.78 -15.08
N VAL A 703 26.79 22.73 -14.84
CA VAL A 703 27.72 21.81 -15.50
C VAL A 703 28.27 20.86 -14.46
N GLY A 704 28.19 19.56 -14.70
CA GLY A 704 28.88 18.56 -13.88
C GLY A 704 29.97 17.92 -14.71
N ASP A 705 31.22 18.15 -14.37
CA ASP A 705 32.37 17.63 -15.12
C ASP A 705 33.53 17.42 -14.15
N ARG A 706 33.99 16.17 -14.08
CA ARG A 706 35.04 15.77 -13.14
C ARG A 706 36.39 16.38 -13.50
N ASP A 707 36.65 16.59 -14.78
CA ASP A 707 37.99 16.91 -15.29
C ASP A 707 38.27 18.42 -15.15
N LEU A 708 37.22 19.22 -14.98
CA LEU A 708 37.30 20.65 -14.72
C LEU A 708 37.66 21.01 -13.26
N ASN A 709 37.56 20.07 -12.32
CA ASN A 709 37.98 20.23 -10.93
C ASN A 709 39.47 19.85 -10.79
N LEU A 710 40.34 20.80 -11.16
CA LEU A 710 41.79 20.60 -11.26
C LEU A 710 42.49 20.71 -9.90
N ASP A 711 41.96 21.52 -8.99
CA ASP A 711 42.50 21.71 -7.64
C ASP A 711 41.41 21.53 -6.59
N THR A 712 41.38 20.34 -6.00
CA THR A 712 40.43 19.95 -4.95
C THR A 712 40.40 20.88 -3.71
N SER A 713 41.32 21.83 -3.58
CA SER A 713 41.37 22.80 -2.48
C SER A 713 40.82 24.18 -2.83
N VAL A 714 40.45 24.42 -4.08
CA VAL A 714 39.91 25.69 -4.58
C VAL A 714 38.54 25.43 -5.24
N ALA A 715 37.74 26.48 -5.40
CA ALA A 715 36.52 26.42 -6.20
C ALA A 715 36.85 26.99 -7.58
N GLU A 716 36.77 26.16 -8.61
CA GLU A 716 37.14 26.55 -9.97
C GLU A 716 35.99 27.23 -10.73
N THR A 717 36.28 27.71 -11.94
CA THR A 717 35.28 28.31 -12.83
C THR A 717 35.35 27.73 -14.23
N VAL A 718 34.19 27.52 -14.86
CA VAL A 718 34.06 27.13 -16.27
C VAL A 718 33.24 28.16 -17.03
N ALA A 719 33.65 28.48 -18.25
CA ALA A 719 32.89 29.33 -19.14
C ALA A 719 31.90 28.49 -19.97
N VAL A 720 30.66 28.94 -20.07
CA VAL A 720 29.66 28.37 -20.98
C VAL A 720 29.19 29.44 -21.95
N HIS A 721 28.86 29.02 -23.16
CA HIS A 721 28.37 29.87 -24.24
C HIS A 721 26.88 29.64 -24.43
N ILE A 722 26.08 30.69 -24.24
CA ILE A 722 24.62 30.66 -24.38
C ILE A 722 24.18 31.59 -25.51
N LYS A 723 23.28 31.16 -26.38
CA LYS A 723 22.73 31.99 -27.47
C LYS A 723 21.25 31.71 -27.67
N SER A 724 20.54 32.67 -28.26
CA SER A 724 19.19 32.46 -28.81
C SER A 724 19.26 32.42 -30.34
N SER A 725 18.43 31.59 -30.95
CA SER A 725 18.53 31.27 -32.39
C SER A 725 18.44 32.48 -33.32
N THR A 726 17.53 33.42 -33.03
CA THR A 726 17.23 34.55 -33.93
C THR A 726 17.46 35.90 -33.28
N THR A 727 17.13 36.08 -32.00
CA THR A 727 17.29 37.37 -31.32
C THR A 727 18.76 37.68 -31.10
N GLU A 728 19.51 36.78 -30.48
CA GLU A 728 20.91 37.01 -30.10
C GLU A 728 21.82 35.83 -30.49
N PRO A 729 22.09 35.66 -31.80
CA PRO A 729 22.88 34.53 -32.30
C PRO A 729 24.37 34.64 -31.94
N ALA A 730 24.86 35.83 -31.58
CA ALA A 730 26.21 36.03 -31.06
C ALA A 730 26.38 35.48 -29.64
N GLY A 731 25.28 35.46 -28.87
CA GLY A 731 25.22 34.91 -27.52
C GLY A 731 26.01 35.68 -26.46
N GLU A 732 26.05 35.05 -25.29
CA GLU A 732 26.70 35.51 -24.06
C GLU A 732 27.64 34.43 -23.52
N THR A 733 28.65 34.86 -22.77
CA THR A 733 29.53 33.95 -22.02
C THR A 733 29.22 34.07 -20.54
N VAL A 734 28.81 32.95 -19.92
CA VAL A 734 28.49 32.88 -18.50
C VAL A 734 29.62 32.14 -17.80
N LEU A 735 30.18 32.75 -16.76
CA LEU A 735 31.16 32.08 -15.91
C LEU A 735 30.42 31.35 -14.79
N LEU A 736 30.47 30.02 -14.82
CA LEU A 736 29.94 29.19 -13.75
C LEU A 736 31.03 29.00 -12.69
N VAL A 737 30.63 28.99 -11.43
CA VAL A 737 31.52 28.77 -10.29
C VAL A 737 31.21 27.40 -9.69
N GLU A 738 32.25 26.69 -9.33
CA GLU A 738 32.13 25.43 -8.63
C GLU A 738 31.31 25.60 -7.34
N SER A 739 30.28 24.77 -7.17
CA SER A 739 29.27 24.85 -6.10
C SER A 739 29.85 24.62 -4.69
N GLY A 740 31.08 24.12 -4.63
CA GLY A 740 31.95 23.99 -3.47
C GLY A 740 33.30 23.42 -3.89
N GLN A 741 34.30 23.47 -3.01
CA GLN A 741 35.61 22.86 -3.28
C GLN A 741 35.46 21.35 -3.57
N ASN A 742 36.16 20.85 -4.60
CA ASN A 742 36.22 19.44 -4.96
C ASN A 742 34.87 18.78 -5.28
N THR A 743 33.96 19.51 -5.92
CA THR A 743 32.65 19.00 -6.34
C THR A 743 32.63 18.60 -7.81
N GLY A 744 33.37 19.27 -8.69
CA GLY A 744 33.22 19.11 -10.14
C GLY A 744 31.83 19.54 -10.64
N MET A 745 31.06 20.27 -9.82
CA MET A 745 29.74 20.80 -10.16
C MET A 745 29.82 22.31 -10.19
N PHE A 746 29.57 22.90 -11.35
CA PHE A 746 29.64 24.33 -11.60
C PHE A 746 28.24 24.89 -11.82
N THR A 747 27.93 25.98 -11.15
CA THR A 747 26.62 26.64 -11.24
C THR A 747 26.79 28.12 -11.54
N GLY A 748 25.83 28.66 -12.28
CA GLY A 748 25.75 30.08 -12.59
C GLY A 748 24.41 30.38 -13.22
N SER A 749 24.19 31.64 -13.59
CA SER A 749 22.91 32.05 -14.14
C SER A 749 23.04 33.25 -15.05
N ILE A 750 22.08 33.40 -15.95
CA ILE A 750 21.90 34.58 -16.80
C ILE A 750 20.43 34.96 -16.87
N ALA A 751 20.14 36.26 -16.81
CA ALA A 751 18.77 36.75 -16.98
C ALA A 751 18.43 36.86 -18.47
N THR A 752 17.19 36.59 -18.83
CA THR A 752 16.65 36.83 -20.18
C THR A 752 16.11 38.25 -20.31
N ARG A 753 16.07 38.76 -21.54
CA ARG A 753 15.46 40.05 -21.86
C ARG A 753 14.72 39.97 -23.20
N SER A 754 13.44 40.35 -23.21
CA SER A 754 12.64 40.37 -24.44
C SER A 754 13.15 41.42 -25.47
N GLY A 755 13.42 40.97 -26.70
CA GLY A 755 13.54 41.82 -27.89
C GLY A 755 14.79 42.70 -28.01
N VAL A 756 15.84 42.46 -27.22
CA VAL A 756 17.10 43.23 -27.26
C VAL A 756 18.27 42.28 -27.48
N ALA A 757 19.03 42.49 -28.55
CA ALA A 757 20.21 41.69 -28.88
C ALA A 757 21.49 42.51 -28.63
N LEU A 758 22.16 42.29 -27.50
CA LEU A 758 23.34 43.05 -27.09
C LEU A 758 24.36 42.15 -26.40
N SER A 759 25.18 41.47 -27.19
CA SER A 759 26.23 40.59 -26.69
C SER A 759 27.21 41.32 -25.76
N GLY A 760 27.48 40.72 -24.61
CA GLY A 760 28.33 41.22 -23.55
C GLY A 760 27.64 42.15 -22.55
N ASP A 761 26.30 42.24 -22.54
CA ASP A 761 25.55 43.09 -21.61
C ASP A 761 25.09 42.35 -20.34
N GLY A 762 25.28 41.02 -20.29
CA GLY A 762 24.96 40.18 -19.16
C GLY A 762 23.50 39.69 -19.13
N TYR A 763 22.76 39.89 -20.23
CA TYR A 763 21.41 39.37 -20.44
C TYR A 763 21.36 38.59 -21.75
N LEU A 764 20.58 37.51 -21.78
CA LEU A 764 20.28 36.85 -23.05
C LEU A 764 19.04 37.49 -23.69
N GLY A 765 19.23 38.13 -24.84
CA GLY A 765 18.15 38.56 -25.71
C GLY A 765 17.31 37.41 -26.22
N VAL A 766 15.99 37.44 -26.02
CA VAL A 766 15.06 36.39 -26.47
C VAL A 766 13.80 36.97 -27.13
N ALA A 767 13.25 36.24 -28.08
CA ALA A 767 11.93 36.47 -28.67
C ALA A 767 11.14 35.15 -28.74
N GLU A 768 9.83 35.26 -28.96
CA GLU A 768 8.91 34.13 -29.00
C GLU A 768 9.39 33.05 -30.00
N GLY A 769 9.48 31.81 -29.53
CA GLY A 769 9.91 30.67 -30.33
C GLY A 769 11.43 30.56 -30.55
N ASP A 770 12.25 31.42 -29.94
CA ASP A 770 13.70 31.24 -30.00
C ASP A 770 14.12 29.91 -29.37
N THR A 771 15.05 29.21 -30.03
CA THR A 771 15.78 28.11 -29.39
C THR A 771 16.99 28.68 -28.66
N ILE A 772 17.01 28.52 -27.35
CA ILE A 772 18.14 28.82 -26.47
C ILE A 772 19.07 27.62 -26.52
N THR A 773 20.34 27.84 -26.88
CA THR A 773 21.38 26.81 -26.88
C THR A 773 22.46 27.18 -25.90
N VAL A 774 22.79 26.29 -24.96
CA VAL A 774 23.94 26.44 -24.07
C VAL A 774 24.93 25.34 -24.36
N THR A 775 26.20 25.70 -24.57
CA THR A 775 27.30 24.78 -24.84
C THR A 775 28.45 25.09 -23.89
N TYR A 776 29.15 24.06 -23.42
CA TYR A 776 30.44 24.24 -22.78
C TYR A 776 31.51 23.41 -23.50
N ASP A 777 32.76 23.86 -23.39
CA ASP A 777 33.89 23.16 -23.98
C ASP A 777 34.40 22.10 -22.99
N ASP A 778 34.17 20.83 -23.31
CA ASP A 778 34.75 19.69 -22.62
C ASP A 778 36.01 19.23 -23.37
N PHE A 779 37.18 19.30 -22.73
CA PHE A 779 38.44 18.92 -23.37
C PHE A 779 38.78 17.42 -23.22
N ASP A 780 38.07 16.68 -22.36
CA ASP A 780 38.24 15.24 -22.16
C ASP A 780 36.91 14.56 -21.80
N ASP A 781 36.29 13.94 -22.81
CA ASP A 781 35.03 13.21 -22.70
C ASP A 781 35.11 11.89 -21.91
N GLY A 782 36.19 11.69 -21.15
CA GLY A 782 36.55 10.44 -20.49
C GLY A 782 37.22 9.42 -21.41
N THR A 783 37.40 9.73 -22.69
CA THR A 783 38.17 8.92 -23.65
C THR A 783 39.47 9.61 -24.11
N GLY A 784 39.80 10.76 -23.54
CA GLY A 784 40.92 11.62 -23.93
C GLY A 784 40.63 12.50 -25.14
N LYS A 785 39.37 12.75 -25.48
CA LYS A 785 38.95 13.56 -26.64
C LYS A 785 38.06 14.71 -26.21
N ALA A 786 38.16 15.83 -26.92
CA ALA A 786 37.26 16.95 -26.69
C ALA A 786 35.83 16.67 -27.17
N ALA A 787 34.85 17.11 -26.40
CA ALA A 787 33.43 17.15 -26.71
C ALA A 787 32.86 18.56 -26.48
N PHE A 788 31.67 18.83 -27.03
CA PHE A 788 31.00 20.11 -26.85
C PHE A 788 29.55 19.89 -26.42
N PRO A 789 29.32 19.39 -25.19
CA PRO A 789 27.97 19.09 -24.72
C PRO A 789 27.09 20.32 -24.80
N SER A 790 25.87 20.12 -25.30
CA SER A 790 24.92 21.20 -25.54
C SER A 790 23.55 20.83 -24.97
N VAL A 791 22.88 21.81 -24.39
CA VAL A 791 21.50 21.71 -23.91
C VAL A 791 20.65 22.79 -24.57
N PHE A 792 19.38 22.45 -24.82
CA PHE A 792 18.43 23.32 -25.50
C PHE A 792 17.26 23.65 -24.59
N ALA A 793 16.79 24.89 -24.68
CA ALA A 793 15.53 25.36 -24.11
C ALA A 793 14.84 26.26 -25.13
N HIS A 794 13.60 26.66 -24.86
CA HIS A 794 12.83 27.54 -25.72
C HIS A 794 12.49 28.85 -25.00
N ALA A 795 12.43 29.93 -25.77
CA ALA A 795 11.86 31.18 -25.29
C ALA A 795 10.35 31.17 -25.59
N ASP A 796 9.56 31.31 -24.54
CA ASP A 796 8.11 31.38 -24.60
C ASP A 796 7.64 32.60 -23.82
N LEU A 797 7.15 33.59 -24.54
CA LEU A 797 6.61 34.85 -24.05
C LEU A 797 5.09 34.91 -24.22
N THR A 798 4.45 33.81 -24.63
CA THR A 798 3.02 33.78 -24.92
C THR A 798 2.24 33.02 -23.87
N PRO A 799 1.19 33.61 -23.28
CA PRO A 799 0.29 32.88 -22.40
C PRO A 799 -0.41 31.69 -23.09
N PRO A 800 -0.62 30.57 -22.37
CA PRO A 800 -1.40 29.45 -22.87
C PRO A 800 -2.81 29.87 -23.29
N LEU A 801 -3.22 29.39 -24.45
CA LEU A 801 -4.55 29.59 -25.03
C LEU A 801 -5.49 28.50 -24.54
N ILE A 802 -6.41 28.91 -23.66
CA ILE A 802 -7.41 28.03 -23.05
C ILE A 802 -8.60 27.83 -24.00
N SER A 803 -9.09 26.59 -24.07
CA SER A 803 -10.22 26.19 -24.90
C SER A 803 -10.96 24.99 -24.30
N ALA A 804 -12.08 24.59 -24.92
CA ALA A 804 -12.85 23.40 -24.57
C ALA A 804 -13.22 23.31 -23.07
N ILE A 805 -13.52 24.45 -22.44
CA ILE A 805 -13.94 24.48 -21.05
C ILE A 805 -15.30 23.77 -20.92
N THR A 806 -15.31 22.76 -20.08
CA THR A 806 -16.48 21.96 -19.73
C THR A 806 -16.54 21.81 -18.21
N HIS A 807 -17.73 21.49 -17.71
CA HIS A 807 -17.89 21.13 -16.33
C HIS A 807 -18.88 19.98 -16.20
N SER A 808 -18.63 19.12 -15.21
CA SER A 808 -19.60 18.15 -14.72
C SER A 808 -19.89 18.48 -13.26
N VAL A 809 -21.15 18.49 -12.88
CA VAL A 809 -21.60 18.87 -11.53
C VAL A 809 -22.22 17.68 -10.83
N GLY A 810 -21.92 17.55 -9.54
CA GLY A 810 -22.67 16.75 -8.58
C GLY A 810 -23.48 17.64 -7.65
N GLN A 811 -24.01 17.04 -6.59
CA GLN A 811 -24.76 17.75 -5.55
C GLN A 811 -23.87 18.69 -4.74
N ASP A 812 -22.67 18.24 -4.34
CA ASP A 812 -21.72 18.96 -3.47
C ASP A 812 -20.32 19.11 -4.09
N TYR A 813 -20.18 18.86 -5.39
CA TYR A 813 -18.91 18.94 -6.10
C TYR A 813 -19.09 19.38 -7.55
N ALA A 814 -17.99 19.83 -8.16
CA ALA A 814 -17.90 20.03 -9.59
C ALA A 814 -16.50 19.63 -10.08
N THR A 815 -16.41 19.09 -11.28
CA THR A 815 -15.15 18.91 -12.00
C THR A 815 -15.15 19.83 -13.19
N ILE A 816 -14.18 20.74 -13.24
CA ILE A 816 -13.98 21.66 -14.35
C ILE A 816 -12.83 21.13 -15.17
N ALA A 817 -13.04 20.93 -16.46
CA ALA A 817 -12.04 20.43 -17.39
C ALA A 817 -11.88 21.38 -18.57
N TRP A 818 -10.65 21.56 -19.03
CA TRP A 818 -10.35 22.41 -20.19
C TRP A 818 -9.06 21.97 -20.86
N THR A 819 -8.81 22.50 -22.05
CA THR A 819 -7.60 22.23 -22.82
C THR A 819 -6.79 23.50 -22.97
N ALA A 820 -5.49 23.42 -22.77
CA ALA A 820 -4.51 24.42 -23.20
C ALA A 820 -3.82 23.93 -24.48
N ASN A 821 -3.46 24.85 -25.38
CA ASN A 821 -2.66 24.58 -26.58
C ASN A 821 -1.26 24.02 -26.25
N GLU A 822 -0.78 24.21 -25.02
CA GLU A 822 0.51 23.76 -24.52
C GLU A 822 0.44 23.29 -23.07
N ALA A 823 1.54 22.71 -22.59
CA ALA A 823 1.60 22.13 -21.26
C ALA A 823 1.62 23.24 -20.20
N ALA A 824 0.61 23.26 -19.33
CA ALA A 824 0.45 24.31 -18.32
C ALA A 824 -0.14 23.75 -17.02
N ALA A 825 0.23 24.37 -15.90
CA ALA A 825 -0.32 24.12 -14.58
C ALA A 825 -1.71 24.76 -14.48
N ALA A 826 -2.65 24.06 -13.89
CA ALA A 826 -4.04 24.49 -13.80
C ALA A 826 -4.28 25.28 -12.52
N THR A 827 -5.09 26.34 -12.59
CA THR A 827 -5.69 26.96 -11.40
C THR A 827 -7.14 27.33 -11.70
N LEU A 828 -8.04 26.89 -10.83
CA LEU A 828 -9.45 27.20 -10.86
C LEU A 828 -9.76 28.19 -9.74
N ASN A 829 -10.22 29.39 -10.09
CA ASN A 829 -10.76 30.36 -9.12
C ASN A 829 -12.29 30.29 -9.18
N TYR A 830 -12.93 30.14 -8.02
CA TYR A 830 -14.37 29.95 -7.95
C TYR A 830 -15.00 30.61 -6.71
N GLY A 831 -16.31 30.82 -6.75
CA GLY A 831 -17.07 31.34 -5.61
C GLY A 831 -18.57 31.45 -5.89
N GLU A 832 -19.36 31.68 -4.84
CA GLU A 832 -20.83 31.84 -4.93
C GLU A 832 -21.25 33.18 -5.57
N THR A 833 -20.30 34.10 -5.76
CA THR A 833 -20.52 35.39 -6.40
C THR A 833 -19.41 35.68 -7.40
N SER A 834 -19.63 36.65 -8.29
CA SER A 834 -18.65 37.10 -9.27
C SER A 834 -17.39 37.73 -8.68
N ALA A 835 -17.35 37.98 -7.35
CA ALA A 835 -16.13 38.42 -6.68
C ALA A 835 -15.07 37.31 -6.61
N LEU A 836 -15.50 36.04 -6.75
CA LEU A 836 -14.70 34.84 -6.47
C LEU A 836 -14.12 34.86 -5.03
N GLY A 837 -13.56 33.75 -4.54
CA GLY A 837 -13.06 33.74 -3.17
C GLY A 837 -12.34 32.48 -2.73
N ALA A 838 -12.41 31.42 -3.53
CA ALA A 838 -11.64 30.20 -3.36
C ALA A 838 -10.82 29.93 -4.61
N SER A 839 -9.69 29.25 -4.43
CA SER A 839 -8.86 28.77 -5.53
C SER A 839 -8.42 27.33 -5.28
N ARG A 840 -8.23 26.58 -6.36
CA ARG A 840 -7.61 25.26 -6.34
C ARG A 840 -6.66 25.14 -7.52
N SER A 841 -5.43 24.72 -7.25
CA SER A 841 -4.38 24.59 -8.26
C SER A 841 -3.94 23.14 -8.41
N ASP A 842 -3.53 22.79 -9.62
CA ASP A 842 -2.83 21.57 -9.96
C ASP A 842 -1.48 21.97 -10.62
N PRO A 843 -0.34 21.72 -9.97
CA PRO A 843 0.96 22.19 -10.43
C PRO A 843 1.52 21.41 -11.64
N TRP A 844 0.87 20.32 -12.07
CA TRP A 844 1.38 19.49 -13.17
C TRP A 844 1.14 20.16 -14.52
N LEU A 845 2.22 20.31 -15.31
CA LEU A 845 2.14 20.88 -16.67
C LEU A 845 1.50 19.87 -17.64
N MET A 846 0.25 20.13 -18.06
CA MET A 846 -0.51 19.28 -18.97
C MET A 846 -1.33 20.10 -19.97
N THR A 847 -1.56 19.57 -21.16
CA THR A 847 -2.44 20.19 -22.16
C THR A 847 -3.91 19.94 -21.88
N SER A 848 -4.25 18.81 -21.24
CA SER A 848 -5.61 18.51 -20.78
C SER A 848 -5.67 18.66 -19.26
N GLN A 849 -6.47 19.62 -18.81
CA GLN A 849 -6.56 20.01 -17.40
C GLN A 849 -7.92 19.59 -16.84
N SER A 850 -7.92 19.14 -15.59
CA SER A 850 -9.14 18.74 -14.87
C SER A 850 -8.97 19.00 -13.39
N VAL A 851 -9.78 19.92 -12.85
CA VAL A 851 -9.77 20.29 -11.43
C VAL A 851 -11.13 20.00 -10.82
N THR A 852 -11.17 19.07 -9.86
CA THR A 852 -12.37 18.79 -9.05
C THR A 852 -12.40 19.68 -7.82
N ILE A 853 -13.54 20.27 -7.47
CA ILE A 853 -13.81 21.01 -6.24
C ILE A 853 -14.96 20.32 -5.49
N ARG A 854 -14.85 20.21 -4.16
CA ARG A 854 -15.78 19.46 -3.29
C ARG A 854 -16.28 20.35 -2.15
N ASN A 855 -17.27 19.86 -1.40
CA ASN A 855 -17.94 20.58 -0.29
C ASN A 855 -18.63 21.88 -0.75
N LEU A 856 -19.20 21.86 -1.95
CA LEU A 856 -20.02 22.95 -2.47
C LEU A 856 -21.43 22.89 -1.89
N LYS A 857 -22.11 24.03 -1.83
CA LYS A 857 -23.54 24.10 -1.52
C LYS A 857 -24.32 23.64 -2.75
N GLU A 858 -25.36 22.86 -2.56
CA GLU A 858 -26.23 22.42 -3.65
C GLU A 858 -27.18 23.53 -4.12
N ASN A 859 -27.73 23.39 -5.33
CA ASN A 859 -28.57 24.39 -6.00
C ASN A 859 -28.02 25.83 -5.98
N ILE A 860 -26.71 25.97 -5.74
CA ILE A 860 -26.04 27.25 -5.74
C ILE A 860 -25.32 27.38 -7.07
N THR A 861 -25.54 28.52 -7.69
CA THR A 861 -24.77 28.90 -8.87
C THR A 861 -23.40 29.39 -8.41
N TYR A 862 -22.37 28.68 -8.80
CA TYR A 862 -20.98 29.08 -8.62
C TYR A 862 -20.49 29.75 -9.89
N TYR A 863 -19.72 30.82 -9.70
CA TYR A 863 -18.99 31.51 -10.73
C TYR A 863 -17.55 31.02 -10.69
N TYR A 864 -16.95 30.82 -11.85
CA TYR A 864 -15.55 30.43 -11.95
C TYR A 864 -14.85 31.03 -13.16
N GLU A 865 -13.53 31.10 -13.03
CA GLU A 865 -12.60 31.32 -14.13
C GLU A 865 -11.47 30.30 -14.00
N VAL A 866 -10.82 30.03 -15.12
CA VAL A 866 -9.67 29.13 -15.17
C VAL A 866 -8.44 29.91 -15.60
N THR A 867 -7.30 29.54 -15.03
CA THR A 867 -6.00 30.00 -15.45
C THR A 867 -5.09 28.82 -15.71
N SER A 868 -4.25 28.94 -16.73
CA SER A 868 -3.23 27.97 -17.11
C SER A 868 -1.89 28.69 -17.15
N THR A 869 -0.94 28.22 -16.35
CA THR A 869 0.40 28.81 -16.26
C THR A 869 1.42 27.84 -16.87
N ASP A 870 2.10 28.22 -17.94
CA ASP A 870 3.17 27.40 -18.53
C ASP A 870 4.45 27.37 -17.67
N GLU A 871 5.49 26.68 -18.16
CA GLU A 871 6.80 26.59 -17.50
C GLU A 871 7.58 27.93 -17.49
N ALA A 872 7.39 28.75 -18.53
CA ALA A 872 7.96 30.10 -18.67
C ALA A 872 7.28 31.13 -17.73
N GLY A 873 6.17 30.73 -17.09
CA GLY A 873 5.41 31.55 -16.15
C GLY A 873 4.37 32.46 -16.81
N ASN A 874 4.09 32.30 -18.12
CA ASN A 874 3.01 33.07 -18.75
C ASN A 874 1.66 32.50 -18.30
N VAL A 875 0.73 33.40 -17.98
CA VAL A 875 -0.57 33.03 -17.40
C VAL A 875 -1.68 33.28 -18.40
N GLY A 876 -2.17 32.21 -18.99
CA GLY A 876 -3.43 32.20 -19.72
C GLY A 876 -4.59 32.31 -18.74
N ARG A 877 -5.55 33.19 -19.00
CA ARG A 877 -6.78 33.31 -18.22
C ARG A 877 -7.98 33.28 -19.14
N ASP A 878 -8.93 32.41 -18.84
CA ASP A 878 -10.25 32.45 -19.44
C ASP A 878 -11.32 32.67 -18.37
N ASN A 879 -11.92 33.86 -18.43
CA ASN A 879 -12.98 34.31 -17.56
C ASN A 879 -14.27 34.60 -18.35
N ASN A 880 -14.45 33.96 -19.51
CA ASN A 880 -15.61 34.12 -20.37
C ASN A 880 -15.87 35.60 -20.75
N GLY A 881 -14.83 36.31 -21.19
CA GLY A 881 -14.91 37.73 -21.56
C GLY A 881 -15.28 38.66 -20.39
N GLY A 882 -14.90 38.30 -19.16
CA GLY A 882 -15.19 39.06 -17.93
C GLY A 882 -16.56 38.77 -17.31
N THR A 883 -17.37 37.90 -17.92
CA THR A 883 -18.68 37.52 -17.37
C THR A 883 -18.63 36.31 -16.42
N LEU A 884 -17.48 35.62 -16.38
CA LEU A 884 -17.24 34.36 -15.69
C LEU A 884 -18.06 33.20 -16.27
N TYR A 885 -17.55 31.99 -16.09
CA TYR A 885 -18.35 30.79 -16.31
C TYR A 885 -19.21 30.55 -15.09
N THR A 886 -20.33 29.87 -15.32
CA THR A 886 -21.18 29.43 -14.23
C THR A 886 -21.47 27.95 -14.34
N PHE A 887 -21.59 27.30 -13.19
CA PHE A 887 -22.26 26.03 -13.07
C PHE A 887 -23.20 26.12 -11.86
N THR A 888 -24.30 25.40 -11.92
CA THR A 888 -25.20 25.25 -10.78
C THR A 888 -25.03 23.82 -10.30
N THR A 889 -24.64 23.65 -9.04
CA THR A 889 -24.63 22.32 -8.41
C THR A 889 -26.02 21.71 -8.53
N LEU A 890 -26.08 20.39 -8.67
CA LEU A 890 -27.36 19.72 -8.86
C LEU A 890 -28.24 19.94 -7.64
N ASN A 891 -29.48 20.37 -7.86
CA ASN A 891 -30.54 20.27 -6.87
C ASN A 891 -31.13 18.88 -6.98
N LEU A 892 -30.42 17.90 -6.39
CA LEU A 892 -30.96 16.56 -6.32
C LEU A 892 -31.98 16.54 -5.19
N PRO A 893 -33.12 15.83 -5.36
CA PRO A 893 -34.07 15.72 -4.27
C PRO A 893 -33.38 15.13 -3.04
N PRO A 894 -33.79 15.54 -1.82
CA PRO A 894 -33.22 15.02 -0.60
C PRO A 894 -33.25 13.51 -0.63
N ASN A 895 -32.16 12.89 -0.21
CA ASN A 895 -32.14 11.44 -0.14
C ASN A 895 -33.08 11.01 0.99
N LEU A 896 -34.30 10.68 0.59
CA LEU A 896 -35.42 10.40 1.47
C LEU A 896 -35.53 8.89 1.61
N THR A 897 -35.19 8.43 2.80
CA THR A 897 -35.37 7.03 3.15
C THR A 897 -36.48 6.92 4.18
N VAL A 898 -37.58 6.27 3.77
CA VAL A 898 -38.80 6.21 4.56
C VAL A 898 -39.05 4.79 4.99
N TYR A 899 -39.39 4.66 6.26
CA TYR A 899 -39.72 3.39 6.86
C TYR A 899 -41.01 3.55 7.67
N SER A 900 -41.84 2.52 7.64
CA SER A 900 -42.90 2.38 8.61
C SER A 900 -42.34 1.85 9.92
N SER A 901 -43.02 2.11 11.03
CA SER A 901 -42.64 1.60 12.34
C SER A 901 -42.60 0.07 12.44
N ASN A 902 -43.19 -0.61 11.45
CA ASN A 902 -43.15 -2.05 11.29
C ASN A 902 -42.30 -2.52 10.09
N TYR A 903 -41.65 -1.61 9.35
CA TYR A 903 -40.74 -1.86 8.20
C TYR A 903 -41.31 -2.79 7.13
N THR A 904 -42.63 -2.86 7.00
CA THR A 904 -43.33 -3.60 5.95
C THR A 904 -44.20 -2.66 5.13
N ASN A 905 -44.54 -3.08 3.91
CA ASN A 905 -45.44 -2.35 3.02
C ASN A 905 -46.93 -2.58 3.38
N THR A 906 -47.23 -3.22 4.53
CA THR A 906 -48.59 -3.53 5.00
C THR A 906 -48.83 -2.90 6.37
N TYR A 907 -49.75 -1.93 6.46
CA TYR A 907 -49.85 -1.04 7.61
C TYR A 907 -51.06 -1.33 8.51
N GLN A 908 -50.96 -0.98 9.80
CA GLN A 908 -51.99 -1.12 10.83
C GLN A 908 -52.51 0.27 11.27
N PRO A 909 -53.68 0.38 11.95
CA PRO A 909 -54.12 1.63 12.57
C PRO A 909 -53.02 2.19 13.50
N ASP A 910 -52.72 3.48 13.38
CA ASP A 910 -51.66 4.22 14.10
C ASP A 910 -50.20 3.90 13.70
N THR A 911 -49.97 3.31 12.53
CA THR A 911 -48.61 3.12 11.99
C THR A 911 -47.88 4.46 11.91
N MET A 912 -46.70 4.53 12.54
CA MET A 912 -45.85 5.71 12.47
C MET A 912 -44.91 5.60 11.29
N ILE A 913 -44.79 6.67 10.53
CA ILE A 913 -43.82 6.77 9.45
C ILE A 913 -42.67 7.61 9.97
N TYR A 914 -41.46 7.08 9.85
CA TYR A 914 -40.23 7.82 10.15
C TYR A 914 -39.20 7.57 9.08
N GLY A 915 -38.34 8.55 8.90
CA GLY A 915 -37.33 8.48 7.87
C GLY A 915 -36.23 9.49 8.10
N THR A 916 -35.10 9.23 7.49
CA THR A 916 -34.07 10.24 7.29
C THR A 916 -34.30 10.86 5.93
N ALA A 917 -34.25 12.17 5.90
CA ALA A 917 -34.02 12.90 4.68
C ALA A 917 -32.66 13.56 4.89
N THR A 918 -31.71 13.25 4.02
CA THR A 918 -30.39 13.86 4.07
C THR A 918 -30.14 14.59 2.80
N ASP A 919 -29.70 15.83 2.96
CA ASP A 919 -29.40 16.72 1.87
C ASP A 919 -28.21 17.63 2.27
N PRO A 920 -27.20 17.86 1.41
CA PRO A 920 -26.11 18.80 1.66
C PRO A 920 -26.53 20.26 1.91
N SER A 921 -27.68 20.75 1.43
CA SER A 921 -28.23 22.07 1.84
C SER A 921 -29.00 22.01 3.16
N GLY A 922 -29.33 20.81 3.60
CA GLY A 922 -30.20 20.54 4.74
C GLY A 922 -31.66 20.40 4.32
N VAL A 923 -32.41 19.59 5.05
CA VAL A 923 -33.81 19.31 4.70
C VAL A 923 -34.75 20.28 5.40
N ALA A 924 -35.45 21.12 4.63
CA ALA A 924 -36.37 22.12 5.17
C ALA A 924 -37.60 21.47 5.84
N GLN A 925 -38.18 20.46 5.21
CA GLN A 925 -39.35 19.77 5.74
C GLN A 925 -39.51 18.37 5.14
N VAL A 926 -39.96 17.43 5.96
CA VAL A 926 -40.54 16.18 5.49
C VAL A 926 -42.03 16.20 5.80
N SER A 927 -42.87 15.79 4.86
CA SER A 927 -44.32 15.71 5.03
C SER A 927 -44.84 14.35 4.62
N VAL A 928 -45.94 13.92 5.24
CA VAL A 928 -46.66 12.70 4.86
C VAL A 928 -48.09 13.10 4.49
N ASN A 929 -48.50 12.78 3.25
CA ASN A 929 -49.75 13.24 2.64
C ASN A 929 -49.97 14.76 2.75
N GLY A 930 -48.90 15.52 2.52
CA GLY A 930 -48.94 16.99 2.52
C GLY A 930 -49.00 17.63 3.91
N THR A 931 -48.81 16.86 4.98
CA THR A 931 -48.81 17.42 6.34
C THR A 931 -47.47 17.18 7.05
N PRO A 932 -46.86 18.19 7.71
CA PRO A 932 -45.46 18.11 8.17
C PRO A 932 -45.18 17.03 9.22
N ALA A 933 -43.99 16.44 9.15
CA ALA A 933 -43.42 15.55 10.15
C ALA A 933 -42.49 16.32 11.10
N SER A 934 -42.43 15.88 12.36
CA SER A 934 -41.62 16.51 13.41
C SER A 934 -40.17 16.06 13.30
N TYR A 935 -39.24 17.01 13.13
CA TYR A 935 -37.81 16.71 13.15
C TYR A 935 -37.31 16.49 14.58
N ARG A 936 -36.58 15.40 14.80
CA ARG A 936 -35.97 15.08 16.07
C ARG A 936 -34.48 15.38 16.05
N THR A 937 -34.11 16.44 16.76
CA THR A 937 -32.73 16.91 16.84
C THR A 937 -31.78 15.92 17.51
N SER A 938 -32.28 14.95 18.27
CA SER A 938 -31.47 13.93 18.96
C SER A 938 -30.84 12.90 18.03
N ASP A 939 -31.46 12.62 16.89
CA ASP A 939 -31.08 11.52 16.00
C ASP A 939 -31.25 11.81 14.51
N GLY A 940 -31.76 12.98 14.14
CA GLY A 940 -31.82 13.43 12.75
C GLY A 940 -32.98 12.89 11.93
N TYR A 941 -33.97 12.25 12.56
CA TYR A 941 -35.13 11.67 11.88
C TYR A 941 -36.33 12.62 11.87
N TYR A 942 -37.17 12.49 10.84
CA TYR A 942 -38.49 13.10 10.80
C TYR A 942 -39.54 12.05 11.15
N GLU A 943 -40.43 12.35 12.10
CA GLU A 943 -41.47 11.43 12.57
C GLU A 943 -42.88 12.00 12.41
N ARG A 944 -43.83 11.15 12.00
CA ARG A 944 -45.26 11.49 11.98
C ARG A 944 -46.13 10.26 12.13
N THR A 945 -47.13 10.36 13.01
CA THR A 945 -48.20 9.36 13.12
C THR A 945 -49.26 9.61 12.04
N VAL A 946 -49.61 8.57 11.27
CA VAL A 946 -50.66 8.65 10.26
C VAL A 946 -51.78 7.67 10.61
N PRO A 947 -53.04 8.12 10.82
CA PRO A 947 -54.14 7.23 11.13
C PRO A 947 -54.63 6.51 9.86
N LEU A 948 -54.71 5.18 9.91
CA LEU A 948 -55.01 4.34 8.74
C LEU A 948 -56.31 3.56 8.90
N LEU A 949 -57.12 3.48 7.84
CA LEU A 949 -58.35 2.69 7.78
C LEU A 949 -58.09 1.33 7.11
N MET A 950 -58.95 0.34 7.34
CA MET A 950 -58.82 -0.99 6.71
C MET A 950 -58.98 -0.91 5.18
N GLY A 951 -57.95 -1.31 4.43
CA GLY A 951 -57.93 -1.32 2.95
C GLY A 951 -56.56 -0.96 2.36
N GLU A 952 -56.46 -0.85 1.03
CA GLU A 952 -55.28 -0.25 0.38
C GLU A 952 -55.27 1.25 0.64
N ASN A 953 -54.21 1.74 1.27
CA ASN A 953 -54.03 3.16 1.55
C ASN A 953 -52.69 3.61 0.97
N LEU A 954 -52.74 4.56 0.04
CA LEU A 954 -51.55 5.13 -0.59
C LEU A 954 -51.10 6.36 0.22
N PHE A 955 -49.84 6.42 0.60
CA PHE A 955 -49.24 7.60 1.24
C PHE A 955 -48.11 8.13 0.38
N THR A 956 -48.04 9.45 0.27
CA THR A 956 -46.93 10.14 -0.37
C THR A 956 -46.11 10.79 0.72
N VAL A 957 -44.84 10.39 0.83
CA VAL A 957 -43.88 11.07 1.70
C VAL A 957 -42.99 11.91 0.81
N VAL A 958 -42.93 13.19 1.14
CA VAL A 958 -42.17 14.17 0.37
C VAL A 958 -41.22 14.86 1.32
N ALA A 959 -39.94 14.76 1.03
CA ALA A 959 -38.92 15.62 1.59
C ALA A 959 -38.71 16.78 0.63
N THR A 960 -38.65 17.98 1.20
CA THR A 960 -38.35 19.20 0.48
C THR A 960 -37.15 19.83 1.19
N ASP A 961 -36.11 20.13 0.41
CA ASP A 961 -35.07 21.10 0.76
C ASP A 961 -35.54 22.53 0.49
#